data_AF-A0A5M9JLX9-F1
#
_entry.id   AF-A0A5M9JLX9-F1
#
_cell.length_a   1.000
_cell.length_b   1.000
_cell.length_c   1.000
_cell.angle_alpha   90.00
_cell.angle_beta   90.00
_cell.angle_gamma   90.00
#
_symmetry.space_group_name_H-M   'P 1'
#
loop_
_entity.id
_entity.type
_entity.pdbx_description
1 polymer ?
#
loop_
_entity_poly.entity_id
_entity_poly.type
_entity_poly.pdbx_seq_one_letter_code
_entity_poly.pdbx_strand_id
1 'polypeptide(L)'
;MYSAAVLATFSFLLGAGAQQVGTLNAENHPALTIQKCASGGTCTDENDSIVLDANWRWLHSTSGSTNCYTGNTWDATLCPDAATCTANCALDGADYAGTYGITSSGDSLKLSFVTGSNVGSRTYLMDSETTYKEFALLGNEFTFTVDVSKLPCGLNGALYFVPMDKDGGMSKYPTNKAGAKYGTGYCDAQCPQDMKFVNGTANNVGWKPDSNSANSGTGNIGSCCSEFDVWEANSMSQALTPHVCTTEGQTSCTGDDCTANTGVCDADGLERPLTPPRSSALLPNSSLMTEPKPELSPRSKRFYVQGDVVFEQPNSDISGVSGNSITDDFCSAQKTAFGDVDYFTKKGGMAAMGKKMAAGMVLVLSIWDDYNVNMLWLDSAYPASKDATAPGVARGSCAATSGAPADVEAASGSAYVTFSGIKYGPIGSTFKAPSSVALPSPVAAVVSVASSSAPASSAPASSAPVASALQLHPPQLPLLQLHLPQLHLLQLHLPQLPLPQLPLPQLHPAPPPRRSAPRSAHPAPSRPPSPPQPSSLPPPLPQPPPPPLDPFPFTATAPVARPAPRANVSSKTHSTPNVSPHNWAHVASIHRLARPRSERNKRKLQGTFCAMLGLDCGVYLHVLYILAIVVYRLDPQDHQRRKFT
;
A
#
# COMPACT_ATOMS: atom_id res chain seq x y z
N MET A 1 48.64 52.09 -13.14
CA MET A 1 47.46 52.17 -14.01
C MET A 1 47.34 50.81 -14.70
N TYR A 2 46.15 50.18 -14.58
CA TYR A 2 45.70 48.93 -15.23
C TYR A 2 46.40 47.63 -14.78
N SER A 3 45.72 46.53 -14.44
CA SER A 3 44.30 46.23 -14.34
C SER A 3 44.12 45.01 -13.45
N ALA A 4 43.14 45.07 -12.55
CA ALA A 4 42.55 43.90 -11.93
C ALA A 4 41.78 43.12 -13.00
N ALA A 5 42.16 41.88 -13.25
CA ALA A 5 41.37 40.91 -14.00
C ALA A 5 41.45 39.58 -13.26
N VAL A 6 40.70 39.51 -12.16
CA VAL A 6 40.33 38.25 -11.52
C VAL A 6 39.33 37.58 -12.46
N LEU A 7 39.76 36.50 -13.11
CA LEU A 7 38.90 35.62 -13.88
C LEU A 7 37.95 34.93 -12.90
N ALA A 8 36.76 35.49 -12.73
CA ALA A 8 35.65 34.84 -12.04
C ALA A 8 35.10 33.74 -12.96
N THR A 9 35.56 32.50 -12.78
CA THR A 9 34.85 31.32 -13.26
C THR A 9 33.51 31.24 -12.53
N PHE A 10 32.48 31.80 -13.15
CA PHE A 10 31.07 31.51 -12.84
C PHE A 10 30.82 30.03 -13.16
N SER A 11 31.08 29.16 -12.18
CA SER A 11 30.43 27.86 -12.12
C SER A 11 28.94 28.12 -11.86
N PHE A 12 28.17 28.28 -12.94
CA PHE A 12 26.74 27.95 -12.92
C PHE A 12 26.65 26.45 -12.66
N LEU A 13 26.79 26.05 -11.39
CA LEU A 13 26.15 24.84 -10.91
C LEU A 13 24.66 25.11 -11.08
N LEU A 14 24.10 24.64 -12.19
CA LEU A 14 22.68 24.33 -12.29
C LEU A 14 22.42 23.36 -11.13
N GLY A 15 22.03 23.92 -9.97
CA GLY A 15 21.57 23.11 -8.86
C GLY A 15 20.42 22.29 -9.40
N ALA A 16 20.58 20.97 -9.45
CA ALA A 16 19.48 20.07 -9.76
C ALA A 16 18.37 20.38 -8.75
N GLY A 17 17.32 21.05 -9.23
CA GLY A 17 16.24 21.48 -8.37
C GLY A 17 15.45 20.28 -7.87
N ALA A 18 15.04 20.37 -6.62
CA ALA A 18 14.39 19.29 -5.89
C ALA A 18 12.90 19.59 -5.71
N GLN A 19 12.01 18.61 -5.67
CA GLN A 19 10.67 18.71 -5.12
C GLN A 19 10.80 19.30 -3.71
N GLN A 20 10.23 20.49 -3.53
CA GLN A 20 10.47 21.30 -2.34
C GLN A 20 9.39 21.12 -1.27
N VAL A 21 9.67 21.69 -0.10
CA VAL A 21 8.75 21.79 1.03
C VAL A 21 8.10 23.17 1.05
N GLY A 22 6.77 23.20 0.98
CA GLY A 22 5.97 24.39 1.15
C GLY A 22 6.02 24.87 2.60
N THR A 23 5.81 26.17 2.80
CA THR A 23 5.82 26.79 4.14
C THR A 23 4.66 27.75 4.36
N LEU A 24 3.68 27.76 3.43
CA LEU A 24 2.52 28.63 3.54
C LEU A 24 1.50 28.04 4.53
N ASN A 25 1.45 26.71 4.63
CA ASN A 25 0.68 25.98 5.63
C ASN A 25 1.59 25.05 6.44
N ALA A 26 1.38 25.02 7.76
CA ALA A 26 2.10 24.11 8.63
C ALA A 26 1.59 22.67 8.48
N GLU A 27 2.50 21.70 8.38
CA GLU A 27 2.16 20.28 8.39
C GLU A 27 2.14 19.74 9.82
N ASN A 28 0.95 19.39 10.31
CA ASN A 28 0.74 18.80 11.63
C ASN A 28 0.00 17.46 11.49
N HIS A 29 0.71 16.35 11.68
CA HIS A 29 0.17 15.00 11.53
C HIS A 29 -0.88 14.69 12.62
N PRO A 30 -2.11 14.29 12.28
CA PRO A 30 -3.09 13.84 13.26
C PRO A 30 -2.61 12.58 13.98
N ALA A 31 -2.68 12.58 15.31
CA ALA A 31 -2.28 11.43 16.13
C ALA A 31 -3.22 10.24 15.91
N LEU A 32 -2.68 9.02 15.92
CA LEU A 32 -3.45 7.78 15.87
C LEU A 32 -2.76 6.73 16.72
N THR A 33 -3.35 6.40 17.87
CA THR A 33 -2.81 5.36 18.76
C THR A 33 -3.09 3.98 18.16
N ILE A 34 -2.06 3.13 18.10
CA ILE A 34 -2.21 1.70 17.77
C ILE A 34 -1.65 0.85 18.90
N GLN A 35 -1.81 -0.47 18.84
CA GLN A 35 -1.25 -1.37 19.86
C GLN A 35 -0.34 -2.45 19.28
N LYS A 36 0.81 -2.65 19.93
CA LYS A 36 1.68 -3.80 19.70
C LYS A 36 1.44 -4.87 20.75
N CYS A 37 1.10 -6.08 20.33
CA CYS A 37 0.77 -7.20 21.20
C CYS A 37 1.93 -8.21 21.29
N ALA A 38 2.16 -8.74 22.48
CA ALA A 38 3.07 -9.84 22.75
C ALA A 38 2.31 -11.18 22.78
N SER A 39 3.04 -12.29 22.63
CA SER A 39 2.47 -13.63 22.85
C SER A 39 1.78 -13.71 24.22
N GLY A 40 0.58 -14.30 24.26
CA GLY A 40 -0.29 -14.29 25.45
C GLY A 40 -1.26 -13.10 25.53
N GLY A 41 -1.22 -12.17 24.58
CA GLY A 41 -2.27 -11.18 24.36
C GLY A 41 -2.16 -9.87 25.13
N THR A 42 -1.01 -9.63 25.78
CA THR A 42 -0.73 -8.32 26.39
C THR A 42 -0.31 -7.34 25.32
N CYS A 43 -0.98 -6.19 25.23
CA CYS A 43 -0.67 -5.15 24.24
C CYS A 43 -0.19 -3.85 24.90
N THR A 44 0.67 -3.13 24.21
CA THR A 44 1.20 -1.83 24.59
C THR A 44 0.84 -0.80 23.53
N ASP A 45 0.38 0.37 23.96
CA ASP A 45 0.04 1.47 23.07
C ASP A 45 1.30 2.08 22.43
N GLU A 46 1.18 2.44 21.15
CA GLU A 46 2.17 3.18 20.38
C GLU A 46 1.52 4.48 19.90
N ASN A 47 2.17 5.61 20.21
CA ASN A 47 1.68 6.95 19.87
C ASN A 47 2.14 7.35 18.47
N ASP A 48 1.52 6.73 17.47
CA ASP A 48 1.80 6.99 16.07
C ASP A 48 0.97 8.18 15.55
N SER A 49 1.13 8.52 14.28
CA SER A 49 0.34 9.56 13.61
C SER A 49 0.06 9.18 12.15
N ILE A 50 -0.79 9.92 11.47
CA ILE A 50 -1.07 9.74 10.05
C ILE A 50 -0.57 10.92 9.22
N VAL A 51 -0.19 10.66 7.98
CA VAL A 51 0.16 11.69 7.01
C VAL A 51 -0.64 11.52 5.72
N LEU A 52 -1.13 12.62 5.16
CA LEU A 52 -1.80 12.66 3.86
C LEU A 52 -0.82 12.44 2.71
N ASP A 53 -1.23 11.63 1.74
CA ASP A 53 -0.51 11.40 0.49
C ASP A 53 -0.22 12.69 -0.30
N ALA A 54 0.96 12.73 -0.93
CA ALA A 54 1.44 13.89 -1.67
C ALA A 54 0.53 14.34 -2.83
N ASN A 55 -0.25 13.43 -3.44
CA ASN A 55 -1.10 13.73 -4.59
C ASN A 55 -2.28 14.63 -4.23
N TRP A 56 -2.75 14.60 -2.98
CA TRP A 56 -3.84 15.46 -2.49
C TRP A 56 -3.38 16.85 -2.07
N ARG A 57 -2.08 17.05 -1.86
CA ARG A 57 -1.55 18.30 -1.33
C ARG A 57 -1.61 19.41 -2.36
N TRP A 58 -1.76 20.63 -1.85
CA TRP A 58 -1.54 21.81 -2.65
C TRP A 58 -0.09 21.86 -3.14
N LEU A 59 0.07 22.10 -4.44
CA LEU A 59 1.37 22.23 -5.09
C LEU A 59 1.50 23.65 -5.66
N HIS A 60 2.41 24.42 -5.07
CA HIS A 60 2.60 25.83 -5.42
C HIS A 60 4.07 26.17 -5.67
N SER A 61 4.30 27.35 -6.25
CA SER A 61 5.65 27.87 -6.47
C SER A 61 6.42 28.00 -5.16
N THR A 62 7.70 27.64 -5.16
CA THR A 62 8.61 27.86 -4.03
C THR A 62 8.78 29.33 -3.64
N SER A 63 8.38 30.25 -4.53
CA SER A 63 8.50 31.70 -4.34
C SER A 63 7.20 32.40 -3.93
N GLY A 64 6.08 31.68 -3.81
CA GLY A 64 4.78 32.29 -3.49
C GLY A 64 3.62 31.31 -3.57
N SER A 65 2.40 31.81 -3.75
CA SER A 65 1.17 31.01 -3.77
C SER A 65 0.65 30.68 -5.18
N THR A 66 1.43 30.91 -6.22
CA THR A 66 1.03 30.55 -7.60
C THR A 66 1.02 29.03 -7.74
N ASN A 67 -0.10 28.45 -8.15
CA ASN A 67 -0.24 27.01 -8.31
C ASN A 67 0.69 26.48 -9.39
N CYS A 68 1.41 25.39 -9.09
CA CYS A 68 2.08 24.58 -10.11
C CYS A 68 1.12 23.61 -10.80
N TYR A 69 0.02 23.25 -10.13
CA TYR A 69 -0.99 22.32 -10.62
C TYR A 69 -2.38 22.82 -10.20
N THR A 70 -3.31 22.96 -11.16
CA THR A 70 -4.68 23.41 -10.91
C THR A 70 -5.68 22.56 -11.68
N GLY A 71 -6.72 22.09 -10.98
CA GLY A 71 -7.65 21.10 -11.55
C GLY A 71 -6.86 19.85 -11.92
N ASN A 72 -6.74 19.58 -13.22
CA ASN A 72 -6.02 18.44 -13.76
C ASN A 72 -4.82 18.81 -14.66
N THR A 73 -4.33 20.06 -14.59
CA THR A 73 -3.26 20.58 -15.48
C THR A 73 -2.11 21.22 -14.71
N TRP A 74 -0.90 21.11 -15.28
CA TRP A 74 0.32 21.76 -14.80
C TRP A 74 0.46 23.17 -15.36
N ASP A 75 1.01 24.10 -14.58
CA ASP A 75 1.36 25.43 -15.06
C ASP A 75 2.58 25.36 -15.99
N ALA A 76 2.42 25.72 -17.26
CA ALA A 76 3.48 25.57 -18.26
C ALA A 76 4.68 26.52 -18.06
N THR A 77 4.54 27.58 -17.25
CA THR A 77 5.63 28.51 -16.95
C THR A 77 6.50 27.99 -15.82
N LEU A 78 5.87 27.47 -14.77
CA LEU A 78 6.56 26.86 -13.63
C LEU A 78 7.06 25.44 -13.94
N CYS A 79 6.34 24.73 -14.81
CA CYS A 79 6.58 23.33 -15.17
C CYS A 79 6.72 23.09 -16.69
N PRO A 80 7.67 23.76 -17.38
CA PRO A 80 7.92 23.53 -18.81
C PRO A 80 8.57 22.17 -19.10
N ASP A 81 9.28 21.62 -18.11
CA ASP A 81 9.93 20.32 -18.13
C ASP A 81 9.97 19.75 -16.69
N ALA A 82 10.32 18.47 -16.55
CA ALA A 82 10.30 17.81 -15.25
C ALA A 82 11.30 18.38 -14.24
N ALA A 83 12.52 18.72 -14.67
CA ALA A 83 13.56 19.21 -13.77
C ALA A 83 13.19 20.61 -13.24
N THR A 84 12.73 21.50 -14.12
CA THR A 84 12.27 22.84 -13.77
C THR A 84 11.03 22.79 -12.88
N CYS A 85 10.05 21.95 -13.21
CA CYS A 85 8.86 21.76 -12.37
C CYS A 85 9.22 21.26 -10.98
N THR A 86 10.09 20.26 -10.91
CA THR A 86 10.61 19.71 -9.66
C THR A 86 11.24 20.81 -8.81
N ALA A 87 12.11 21.63 -9.41
CA ALA A 87 12.77 22.75 -8.74
C ALA A 87 11.81 23.82 -8.20
N ASN A 88 10.79 24.14 -8.98
CA ASN A 88 9.94 25.31 -8.78
C ASN A 88 8.76 25.05 -7.86
N CYS A 89 8.44 23.79 -7.57
CA CYS A 89 7.18 23.40 -6.94
C CYS A 89 7.39 22.75 -5.58
N ALA A 90 6.55 23.13 -4.63
CA ALA A 90 6.63 22.76 -3.24
C ALA A 90 5.32 22.11 -2.76
N LEU A 91 5.42 20.96 -2.09
CA LEU A 91 4.30 20.32 -1.40
C LEU A 91 4.08 21.03 -0.07
N ASP A 92 2.87 21.53 0.18
CA ASP A 92 2.57 22.32 1.37
C ASP A 92 1.87 21.49 2.48
N GLY A 93 1.74 22.10 3.66
CA GLY A 93 0.98 21.51 4.77
C GLY A 93 -0.50 21.35 4.47
N ALA A 94 -1.18 20.48 5.22
CA ALA A 94 -2.59 20.16 5.02
C ALA A 94 -3.47 20.58 6.22
N ASP A 95 -4.62 21.22 5.93
CA ASP A 95 -5.75 21.25 6.86
C ASP A 95 -6.55 19.95 6.72
N TYR A 96 -6.13 18.94 7.49
CA TYR A 96 -6.68 17.58 7.46
C TYR A 96 -8.21 17.54 7.60
N ALA A 97 -8.75 18.27 8.58
CA ALA A 97 -10.18 18.22 8.86
C ALA A 97 -10.98 19.14 7.92
N GLY A 98 -10.54 20.38 7.73
CA GLY A 98 -11.29 21.38 6.99
C GLY A 98 -11.26 21.19 5.48
N THR A 99 -10.14 20.73 4.93
CA THR A 99 -9.98 20.53 3.48
C THR A 99 -10.25 19.08 3.06
N TYR A 100 -9.79 18.10 3.85
CA TYR A 100 -9.77 16.69 3.44
C TYR A 100 -10.76 15.80 4.20
N GLY A 101 -11.47 16.34 5.20
CA GLY A 101 -12.44 15.56 5.98
C GLY A 101 -11.82 14.40 6.77
N ILE A 102 -10.53 14.52 7.12
CA ILE A 102 -9.76 13.55 7.88
C ILE A 102 -9.74 13.99 9.34
N THR A 103 -10.23 13.12 10.22
CA THR A 103 -10.23 13.38 11.67
C THR A 103 -9.78 12.15 12.43
N SER A 104 -8.95 12.34 13.45
CA SER A 104 -8.56 11.26 14.36
C SER A 104 -8.88 11.61 15.82
N SER A 105 -9.12 10.58 16.62
CA SER A 105 -9.35 10.70 18.07
C SER A 105 -8.92 9.41 18.75
N GLY A 106 -7.84 9.46 19.53
CA GLY A 106 -7.29 8.27 20.19
C GLY A 106 -6.84 7.23 19.17
N ASP A 107 -7.47 6.06 19.20
CA ASP A 107 -7.19 4.93 18.31
C ASP A 107 -8.08 4.89 17.06
N SER A 108 -8.85 5.94 16.78
CA SER A 108 -9.81 5.99 15.67
C SER A 108 -9.45 7.05 14.63
N LEU A 109 -9.53 6.66 13.35
CA LEU A 109 -9.37 7.49 12.17
C LEU A 109 -10.65 7.44 11.33
N LYS A 110 -11.27 8.60 11.09
CA LYS A 110 -12.40 8.75 10.18
C LYS A 110 -11.94 9.47 8.91
N LEU A 111 -12.25 8.88 7.76
CA LEU A 111 -12.02 9.45 6.43
C LEU A 111 -13.38 9.74 5.77
N SER A 112 -13.66 11.01 5.51
CA SER A 112 -14.88 11.44 4.83
C SER A 112 -14.68 11.42 3.31
N PHE A 113 -15.73 11.14 2.55
CA PHE A 113 -15.64 11.02 1.10
C PHE A 113 -15.52 12.38 0.41
N VAL A 114 -16.51 13.27 0.54
CA VAL A 114 -16.46 14.61 -0.06
C VAL A 114 -16.34 15.70 1.01
N THR A 115 -15.37 16.60 0.83
CA THR A 115 -15.20 17.80 1.67
C THR A 115 -14.93 19.01 0.79
N GLY A 116 -15.92 19.91 0.64
CA GLY A 116 -15.82 20.98 -0.34
C GLY A 116 -15.71 20.42 -1.76
N SER A 117 -14.62 20.70 -2.47
CA SER A 117 -14.29 20.12 -3.77
C SER A 117 -13.32 18.93 -3.69
N ASN A 118 -12.86 18.55 -2.50
CA ASN A 118 -12.01 17.39 -2.29
C ASN A 118 -12.86 16.11 -2.34
N VAL A 119 -12.35 15.09 -3.02
CA VAL A 119 -12.94 13.75 -3.10
C VAL A 119 -11.89 12.75 -2.64
N GLY A 120 -12.29 11.90 -1.70
CA GLY A 120 -11.46 10.84 -1.14
C GLY A 120 -10.26 11.34 -0.33
N SER A 121 -9.49 10.37 0.18
CA SER A 121 -8.17 10.61 0.77
C SER A 121 -7.39 9.30 0.85
N ARG A 122 -6.06 9.40 0.85
CA ARG A 122 -5.13 8.31 1.17
C ARG A 122 -4.13 8.78 2.23
N THR A 123 -3.95 7.98 3.26
CA THR A 123 -3.09 8.30 4.40
C THR A 123 -2.15 7.16 4.73
N TYR A 124 -0.98 7.50 5.29
CA TYR A 124 0.04 6.55 5.73
C TYR A 124 0.24 6.65 7.23
N LEU A 125 0.49 5.51 7.90
CA LEU A 125 0.87 5.51 9.30
C LEU A 125 2.34 5.87 9.48
N MET A 126 2.65 6.73 10.45
CA MET A 126 3.96 7.31 10.74
C MET A 126 4.41 6.91 12.15
N ASP A 127 5.66 6.46 12.30
CA ASP A 127 6.28 6.18 13.61
C ASP A 127 7.15 7.35 14.13
N SER A 128 7.34 8.39 13.30
CA SER A 128 7.93 9.67 13.66
C SER A 128 7.44 10.78 12.72
N GLU A 129 7.85 12.04 12.90
CA GLU A 129 7.49 13.11 11.96
C GLU A 129 8.04 12.91 10.53
N THR A 130 9.07 12.09 10.35
CA THR A 130 9.82 11.98 9.08
C THR A 130 9.94 10.56 8.55
N THR A 131 9.28 9.59 9.19
CA THR A 131 9.34 8.19 8.77
C THR A 131 7.98 7.51 8.88
N TYR A 132 7.65 6.74 7.85
CA TYR A 132 6.54 5.82 7.89
C TYR A 132 6.79 4.70 8.89
N LYS A 133 5.72 4.16 9.43
CA LYS A 133 5.79 2.91 10.17
C LYS A 133 5.84 1.72 9.21
N GLU A 134 6.88 0.92 9.35
CA GLU A 134 7.03 -0.33 8.61
C GLU A 134 6.60 -1.54 9.47
N PHE A 135 5.84 -2.44 8.85
CA PHE A 135 5.34 -3.65 9.47
C PHE A 135 5.96 -4.88 8.82
N ALA A 136 6.71 -5.66 9.61
CA ALA A 136 7.11 -7.01 9.23
C ALA A 136 5.94 -7.96 9.49
N LEU A 137 5.12 -8.21 8.48
CA LEU A 137 3.87 -8.96 8.61
C LEU A 137 4.07 -10.48 8.69
N LEU A 138 5.13 -11.01 8.07
CA LEU A 138 5.32 -12.46 7.97
C LEU A 138 5.45 -13.13 9.36
N GLY A 139 4.58 -14.09 9.65
CA GLY A 139 4.54 -14.77 10.95
C GLY A 139 3.85 -13.99 12.06
N ASN A 140 3.29 -12.84 11.71
CA ASN A 140 2.50 -11.99 12.60
C ASN A 140 1.05 -11.93 12.11
N GLU A 141 0.21 -11.34 12.95
CA GLU A 141 -1.15 -10.97 12.63
C GLU A 141 -1.35 -9.46 12.75
N PHE A 142 -2.31 -8.97 11.97
CA PHE A 142 -2.77 -7.59 11.96
C PHE A 142 -4.29 -7.58 12.13
N THR A 143 -4.77 -6.75 13.05
CA THR A 143 -6.18 -6.66 13.41
C THR A 143 -6.61 -5.20 13.51
N PHE A 144 -7.83 -4.89 13.08
CA PHE A 144 -8.41 -3.55 13.18
C PHE A 144 -9.94 -3.64 13.17
N THR A 145 -10.61 -2.68 13.80
CA THR A 145 -12.05 -2.46 13.68
C THR A 145 -12.37 -1.49 12.54
N VAL A 146 -13.45 -1.77 11.81
CA VAL A 146 -13.93 -0.90 10.74
C VAL A 146 -15.43 -0.68 10.80
N ASP A 147 -15.85 0.56 10.64
CA ASP A 147 -17.24 0.94 10.37
C ASP A 147 -17.41 1.30 8.89
N VAL A 148 -18.06 0.40 8.15
CA VAL A 148 -18.45 0.58 6.74
C VAL A 148 -19.94 0.90 6.58
N SER A 149 -20.67 1.16 7.66
CA SER A 149 -22.14 1.36 7.62
C SER A 149 -22.58 2.57 6.80
N LYS A 150 -21.66 3.49 6.51
CA LYS A 150 -21.85 4.68 5.67
C LYS A 150 -21.07 4.62 4.35
N LEU A 151 -20.61 3.45 3.93
CA LEU A 151 -19.99 3.21 2.63
C LEU A 151 -20.96 2.44 1.71
N PRO A 152 -21.71 3.13 0.84
CA PRO A 152 -22.59 2.49 -0.14
C PRO A 152 -21.82 1.83 -1.30
N CYS A 153 -22.58 1.24 -2.24
CA CYS A 153 -22.06 0.79 -3.55
C CYS A 153 -21.24 1.89 -4.25
N GLY A 154 -20.19 1.50 -4.95
CA GLY A 154 -19.36 2.42 -5.73
C GLY A 154 -18.23 3.08 -4.95
N LEU A 155 -18.16 2.87 -3.64
CA LEU A 155 -17.07 3.36 -2.79
C LEU A 155 -16.25 2.20 -2.24
N ASN A 156 -15.01 2.50 -1.88
CA ASN A 156 -14.10 1.59 -1.21
C ASN A 156 -13.40 2.32 -0.07
N GLY A 157 -13.59 1.83 1.15
CA GLY A 157 -12.74 2.17 2.28
C GLY A 157 -11.66 1.12 2.41
N ALA A 158 -10.43 1.44 2.00
CA ALA A 158 -9.35 0.48 1.93
C ALA A 158 -8.35 0.60 3.08
N LEU A 159 -7.83 -0.53 3.53
CA LEU A 159 -6.69 -0.65 4.44
C LEU A 159 -5.75 -1.72 3.90
N TYR A 160 -4.52 -1.34 3.59
CA TYR A 160 -3.60 -2.19 2.84
C TYR A 160 -2.14 -1.86 3.14
N PHE A 161 -1.22 -2.64 2.58
CA PHE A 161 0.21 -2.50 2.79
C PHE A 161 0.98 -2.45 1.47
N VAL A 162 1.97 -1.56 1.40
CA VAL A 162 2.88 -1.43 0.24
C VAL A 162 4.34 -1.29 0.72
N PRO A 163 5.35 -1.88 0.04
CA PRO A 163 6.76 -1.78 0.40
C PRO A 163 7.35 -0.46 -0.13
N MET A 164 6.76 0.65 0.33
CA MET A 164 7.31 2.00 0.17
C MET A 164 8.58 2.16 1.02
N ASP A 165 9.48 3.04 0.59
CA ASP A 165 10.64 3.41 1.41
C ASP A 165 10.20 4.18 2.66
N LYS A 166 10.75 3.80 3.82
CA LYS A 166 10.45 4.40 5.13
C LYS A 166 10.51 5.93 5.16
N ASP A 167 11.41 6.55 4.41
CA ASP A 167 11.60 8.00 4.36
C ASP A 167 10.86 8.69 3.19
N GLY A 168 9.97 7.96 2.50
CA GLY A 168 9.29 8.43 1.29
C GLY A 168 10.19 8.61 0.08
N GLY A 169 11.39 8.00 0.09
CA GLY A 169 12.37 8.01 -1.00
C GLY A 169 13.44 9.09 -0.89
N MET A 170 13.49 9.87 0.19
CA MET A 170 14.45 10.99 0.33
C MET A 170 15.91 10.54 0.20
N SER A 171 16.27 9.41 0.81
CA SER A 171 17.64 8.88 0.77
C SER A 171 18.04 8.40 -0.63
N LYS A 172 17.09 7.91 -1.43
CA LYS A 172 17.34 7.44 -2.81
C LYS A 172 17.30 8.57 -3.83
N TYR A 173 16.46 9.58 -3.60
CA TYR A 173 16.19 10.65 -4.54
C TYR A 173 16.53 11.99 -3.89
N PRO A 174 17.76 12.52 -4.07
CA PRO A 174 18.17 13.78 -3.48
C PRO A 174 17.31 14.97 -3.89
N THR A 175 16.59 14.87 -5.01
CA THR A 175 15.61 15.83 -5.46
C THR A 175 14.27 15.71 -4.71
N ASN A 176 14.04 14.74 -3.85
CA ASN A 176 12.91 14.74 -2.93
C ASN A 176 13.31 15.39 -1.60
N LYS A 177 12.86 16.62 -1.32
CA LYS A 177 13.07 17.27 -0.01
C LYS A 177 11.87 17.14 0.93
N ALA A 178 10.74 16.67 0.43
CA ALA A 178 9.49 16.61 1.18
C ALA A 178 9.39 15.31 2.00
N GLY A 179 9.61 14.16 1.35
CA GLY A 179 9.69 12.86 2.02
C GLY A 179 8.40 12.39 2.68
N ALA A 180 8.56 11.41 3.57
CA ALA A 180 7.45 10.84 4.34
C ALA A 180 6.65 11.89 5.12
N LYS A 181 7.29 12.99 5.57
CA LYS A 181 6.59 14.09 6.26
C LYS A 181 5.45 14.70 5.43
N TYR A 182 5.56 14.63 4.10
CA TYR A 182 4.55 15.12 3.16
C TYR A 182 3.94 14.00 2.30
N GLY A 183 4.04 12.74 2.74
CA GLY A 183 3.37 11.62 2.09
C GLY A 183 3.92 11.26 0.70
N THR A 184 5.22 11.44 0.44
CA THR A 184 5.82 11.07 -0.86
C THR A 184 6.18 9.58 -0.96
N GLY A 185 6.43 9.11 -2.18
CA GLY A 185 7.03 7.80 -2.44
C GLY A 185 6.03 6.67 -2.64
N TYR A 186 4.74 6.99 -2.83
CA TYR A 186 3.70 5.99 -3.06
C TYR A 186 3.99 5.12 -4.28
N CYS A 187 3.60 3.86 -4.15
CA CYS A 187 3.58 2.86 -5.20
C CYS A 187 2.56 1.80 -4.83
N ASP A 188 2.07 1.09 -5.82
CA ASP A 188 1.22 -0.08 -5.62
C ASP A 188 1.31 -1.02 -6.83
N ALA A 189 0.49 -2.08 -6.86
CA ALA A 189 0.57 -3.10 -7.90
C ALA A 189 -0.11 -2.70 -9.22
N GLN A 190 -0.81 -1.56 -9.24
CA GLN A 190 -1.39 -0.97 -10.45
C GLN A 190 -0.37 -0.13 -11.23
N CYS A 191 0.83 0.08 -10.68
CA CYS A 191 1.86 0.93 -11.28
C CYS A 191 1.35 2.36 -11.62
N PRO A 192 0.71 3.07 -10.67
CA PRO A 192 -0.04 4.30 -10.89
C PRO A 192 0.79 5.37 -11.59
N GLN A 193 0.24 5.88 -12.68
CA GLN A 193 0.80 6.96 -13.50
C GLN A 193 0.19 8.32 -13.17
N ASP A 194 -0.78 8.38 -12.26
CA ASP A 194 -1.45 9.60 -11.80
C ASP A 194 -0.69 10.33 -10.68
N MET A 195 0.41 9.73 -10.20
CA MET A 195 1.28 10.35 -9.21
C MET A 195 1.97 11.59 -9.80
N LYS A 196 1.73 12.75 -9.18
CA LYS A 196 2.36 14.03 -9.57
C LYS A 196 3.89 14.02 -9.44
N PHE A 197 4.44 13.24 -8.52
CA PHE A 197 5.87 13.06 -8.33
C PHE A 197 6.22 11.59 -8.17
N VAL A 198 7.22 11.13 -8.92
CA VAL A 198 7.81 9.79 -8.83
C VAL A 198 9.33 9.93 -8.78
N ASN A 199 10.00 9.22 -7.88
CA ASN A 199 11.46 9.25 -7.73
C ASN A 199 12.04 10.68 -7.55
N GLY A 200 11.33 11.54 -6.82
CA GLY A 200 11.72 12.95 -6.62
C GLY A 200 11.69 13.79 -7.90
N THR A 201 10.92 13.39 -8.90
CA THR A 201 10.77 14.09 -10.19
C THR A 201 9.28 14.31 -10.50
N ALA A 202 8.93 15.51 -10.95
CA ALA A 202 7.58 15.84 -11.39
C ALA A 202 7.19 15.04 -12.64
N ASN A 203 5.97 14.50 -12.65
CA ASN A 203 5.42 13.68 -13.72
C ASN A 203 4.67 14.51 -14.79
N ASN A 204 5.09 15.75 -15.03
CA ASN A 204 4.41 16.67 -15.95
C ASN A 204 4.65 16.34 -17.44
N VAL A 205 5.74 15.64 -17.76
CA VAL A 205 6.09 15.30 -19.15
C VAL A 205 5.13 14.23 -19.67
N GLY A 206 4.43 14.56 -20.75
CA GLY A 206 3.40 13.69 -21.34
C GLY A 206 2.10 13.65 -20.55
N TRP A 207 1.93 14.56 -19.57
CA TRP A 207 0.72 14.60 -18.74
C TRP A 207 -0.54 14.74 -19.59
N LYS A 208 -1.47 13.80 -19.39
CA LYS A 208 -2.78 13.78 -20.02
C LYS A 208 -3.85 13.95 -18.95
N PRO A 209 -4.59 15.08 -18.94
CA PRO A 209 -5.75 15.24 -18.08
C PRO A 209 -6.79 14.14 -18.34
N ASP A 210 -7.36 13.60 -17.28
CA ASP A 210 -8.44 12.62 -17.42
C ASP A 210 -9.70 13.30 -17.90
N SER A 211 -10.42 12.67 -18.84
CA SER A 211 -11.64 13.24 -19.42
C SER A 211 -12.84 13.17 -18.47
N ASN A 212 -12.77 12.30 -17.46
CA ASN A 212 -13.84 12.05 -16.51
C ASN A 212 -13.54 12.58 -15.10
N SER A 213 -12.31 13.03 -14.80
CA SER A 213 -11.92 13.60 -13.51
C SER A 213 -11.43 15.04 -13.66
N ALA A 214 -11.95 15.92 -12.79
CA ALA A 214 -11.55 17.33 -12.76
C ALA A 214 -10.18 17.55 -12.11
N ASN A 215 -9.65 16.57 -11.37
CA ASN A 215 -8.49 16.73 -10.49
C ASN A 215 -7.33 15.76 -10.76
N SER A 216 -7.50 14.84 -11.72
CA SER A 216 -6.49 13.83 -12.05
C SER A 216 -6.15 13.78 -13.53
N GLY A 217 -5.04 13.12 -13.81
CA GLY A 217 -4.50 12.83 -15.12
C GLY A 217 -3.35 11.86 -14.95
N THR A 218 -2.73 11.47 -16.05
CA THR A 218 -1.63 10.50 -16.04
C THR A 218 -0.41 11.07 -16.74
N GLY A 219 0.77 10.91 -16.14
CA GLY A 219 2.05 11.20 -16.79
C GLY A 219 2.70 9.95 -17.40
N ASN A 220 3.92 10.11 -17.91
CA ASN A 220 4.65 9.02 -18.56
C ASN A 220 5.27 8.01 -17.58
N ILE A 221 5.42 8.38 -16.31
CA ILE A 221 6.10 7.57 -15.30
C ILE A 221 5.05 6.98 -14.35
N GLY A 222 5.11 5.67 -14.15
CA GLY A 222 4.34 4.98 -13.10
C GLY A 222 5.21 4.60 -11.91
N SER A 223 4.59 4.27 -10.77
CA SER A 223 5.29 3.86 -9.55
C SER A 223 4.80 2.49 -9.05
N CYS A 224 5.57 1.44 -9.33
CA CYS A 224 5.20 0.05 -9.09
C CYS A 224 5.78 -0.50 -7.78
N CYS A 225 4.99 -1.27 -7.04
CA CYS A 225 5.49 -2.20 -6.03
C CYS A 225 4.44 -3.26 -5.67
N SER A 226 4.85 -4.34 -4.99
CA SER A 226 3.88 -5.34 -4.51
C SER A 226 2.90 -4.70 -3.54
N GLU A 227 1.71 -5.25 -3.41
CA GLU A 227 0.65 -4.67 -2.58
C GLU A 227 -0.08 -5.79 -1.86
N PHE A 228 -0.42 -5.55 -0.60
CA PHE A 228 -1.20 -6.48 0.19
C PHE A 228 -2.45 -5.81 0.71
N ASP A 229 -3.51 -5.96 -0.06
CA ASP A 229 -4.84 -5.46 0.25
C ASP A 229 -5.46 -6.32 1.33
N VAL A 230 -5.28 -5.86 2.57
CA VAL A 230 -5.90 -6.49 3.71
C VAL A 230 -7.40 -6.29 3.62
N TRP A 231 -7.86 -5.10 3.25
CA TRP A 231 -9.27 -4.77 3.27
C TRP A 231 -9.59 -3.78 2.17
N GLU A 232 -10.40 -4.20 1.23
CA GLU A 232 -11.07 -3.33 0.28
C GLU A 232 -12.55 -3.63 0.38
N ALA A 233 -13.35 -2.65 0.77
CA ALA A 233 -14.74 -2.93 1.08
C ALA A 233 -15.65 -1.71 1.07
N ASN A 234 -16.93 -2.02 0.96
CA ASN A 234 -18.02 -1.18 1.39
C ASN A 234 -19.04 -2.01 2.18
N SER A 235 -20.23 -1.46 2.41
CA SER A 235 -21.29 -2.17 3.14
C SER A 235 -21.86 -3.40 2.40
N MET A 236 -21.52 -3.60 1.12
CA MET A 236 -22.10 -4.63 0.25
C MET A 236 -21.15 -5.79 -0.01
N SER A 237 -19.85 -5.52 -0.14
CA SER A 237 -18.82 -6.52 -0.45
C SER A 237 -17.47 -6.15 0.17
N GLN A 238 -16.60 -7.15 0.32
CA GLN A 238 -15.20 -6.96 0.73
C GLN A 238 -14.25 -7.96 0.05
N ALA A 239 -13.00 -7.57 -0.16
CA ALA A 239 -11.92 -8.41 -0.67
C ALA A 239 -10.66 -8.34 0.21
N LEU A 240 -9.87 -9.41 0.16
CA LEU A 240 -8.48 -9.45 0.62
C LEU A 240 -7.66 -9.99 -0.54
N THR A 241 -6.64 -9.24 -0.95
CA THR A 241 -5.97 -9.47 -2.22
C THR A 241 -4.46 -9.26 -2.10
N PRO A 242 -3.63 -10.31 -2.20
CA PRO A 242 -2.19 -10.13 -2.41
C PRO A 242 -1.90 -9.89 -3.89
N HIS A 243 -1.14 -8.82 -4.17
CA HIS A 243 -0.65 -8.46 -5.49
C HIS A 243 0.87 -8.48 -5.52
N VAL A 244 1.45 -9.24 -6.44
CA VAL A 244 2.90 -9.46 -6.48
C VAL A 244 3.51 -8.77 -7.67
N CYS A 245 4.64 -8.11 -7.45
CA CYS A 245 5.50 -7.61 -8.50
C CYS A 245 6.83 -8.37 -8.54
N THR A 246 7.46 -8.38 -9.71
CA THR A 246 8.80 -8.95 -9.88
C THR A 246 9.89 -8.09 -9.24
N THR A 247 9.57 -6.84 -8.87
CA THR A 247 10.46 -5.90 -8.17
C THR A 247 10.46 -6.13 -6.65
N GLU A 248 11.50 -5.64 -5.95
CA GLU A 248 11.63 -5.84 -4.49
C GLU A 248 10.96 -4.77 -3.63
N GLY A 249 10.88 -3.54 -4.11
CA GLY A 249 10.20 -2.41 -3.46
C GLY A 249 9.75 -1.41 -4.50
N GLN A 250 9.49 -0.17 -4.10
CA GLN A 250 9.14 0.90 -5.03
C GLN A 250 10.11 0.97 -6.22
N THR A 251 9.54 0.94 -7.42
CA THR A 251 10.27 1.00 -8.69
C THR A 251 9.46 1.80 -9.70
N SER A 252 10.06 2.81 -10.32
CA SER A 252 9.40 3.54 -11.41
C SER A 252 9.32 2.68 -12.68
N CYS A 253 8.24 2.80 -13.43
CA CYS A 253 8.08 2.17 -14.75
C CYS A 253 7.79 3.22 -15.84
N THR A 254 7.96 2.83 -17.10
CA THR A 254 7.47 3.57 -18.27
C THR A 254 6.97 2.58 -19.33
N GLY A 255 6.07 3.03 -20.21
CA GLY A 255 5.57 2.20 -21.32
C GLY A 255 5.01 0.86 -20.85
N ASP A 256 5.40 -0.23 -21.54
CA ASP A 256 4.87 -1.57 -21.31
C ASP A 256 5.12 -2.09 -19.89
N ASP A 257 6.17 -1.63 -19.20
CA ASP A 257 6.48 -2.04 -17.83
C ASP A 257 5.38 -1.61 -16.83
N CYS A 258 4.65 -0.53 -17.15
CA CYS A 258 3.52 -0.06 -16.34
C CYS A 258 2.20 -0.75 -16.69
N THR A 259 2.17 -1.62 -17.70
CA THR A 259 0.91 -2.22 -18.14
C THR A 259 0.39 -3.16 -17.07
N ALA A 260 -0.86 -2.95 -16.63
CA ALA A 260 -1.55 -3.84 -15.70
C ALA A 260 -1.37 -5.31 -16.14
N ASN A 261 -0.96 -6.16 -15.19
CA ASN A 261 -0.73 -7.59 -15.35
C ASN A 261 0.44 -8.02 -16.26
N THR A 262 0.58 -7.49 -17.46
CA THR A 262 1.65 -7.91 -18.40
C THR A 262 2.97 -7.19 -18.16
N GLY A 263 2.94 -6.06 -17.46
CA GLY A 263 4.11 -5.36 -16.95
C GLY A 263 4.70 -6.02 -15.71
N VAL A 264 5.32 -5.22 -14.85
CA VAL A 264 6.10 -5.75 -13.72
C VAL A 264 5.25 -6.24 -12.54
N CYS A 265 3.98 -5.83 -12.46
CA CYS A 265 3.08 -6.11 -11.35
C CYS A 265 1.82 -6.88 -11.77
N ASP A 266 1.34 -7.73 -10.87
CA ASP A 266 0.03 -8.39 -10.95
C ASP A 266 -1.04 -7.41 -10.47
N ALA A 267 -1.78 -6.84 -11.41
CA ALA A 267 -2.79 -5.82 -11.14
C ALA A 267 -4.11 -6.45 -10.71
N ASP A 268 -4.42 -7.68 -11.16
CA ASP A 268 -5.63 -8.38 -10.75
C ASP A 268 -5.52 -8.91 -9.32
N GLY A 269 -4.34 -9.42 -8.94
CA GLY A 269 -4.17 -10.13 -7.68
C GLY A 269 -5.08 -11.36 -7.59
N LEU A 270 -5.49 -11.71 -6.38
CA LEU A 270 -6.49 -12.75 -6.12
C LEU A 270 -7.84 -12.18 -5.68
N GLU A 271 -8.65 -11.76 -6.64
CA GLU A 271 -9.96 -11.19 -6.36
C GLU A 271 -10.91 -12.24 -5.74
N ARG A 272 -11.28 -12.05 -4.47
CA ARG A 272 -12.42 -12.74 -3.86
C ARG A 272 -13.33 -11.78 -3.10
N PRO A 273 -14.23 -11.09 -3.81
CA PRO A 273 -15.26 -10.32 -3.17
C PRO A 273 -16.25 -11.26 -2.47
N LEU A 274 -16.32 -11.17 -1.16
CA LEU A 274 -17.32 -11.85 -0.35
C LEU A 274 -18.49 -10.93 -0.10
N THR A 275 -19.70 -11.44 -0.35
CA THR A 275 -20.90 -10.85 0.25
C THR A 275 -20.80 -11.06 1.77
N PRO A 276 -20.79 -10.01 2.62
CA PRO A 276 -20.77 -10.19 4.06
C PRO A 276 -22.03 -10.97 4.48
N PRO A 277 -21.94 -11.82 5.52
CA PRO A 277 -23.13 -12.47 6.07
C PRO A 277 -24.18 -11.41 6.41
N ARG A 278 -25.41 -11.59 5.94
CA ARG A 278 -26.53 -10.67 6.14
C ARG A 278 -26.88 -10.54 7.63
N SER A 279 -26.17 -9.67 8.33
CA SER A 279 -26.61 -8.95 9.52
C SER A 279 -25.97 -7.57 9.49
N SER A 280 -26.80 -6.61 9.13
CA SER A 280 -26.55 -5.17 9.04
C SER A 280 -25.70 -4.61 10.19
N ALA A 281 -24.79 -3.70 9.81
CA ALA A 281 -24.08 -2.72 10.65
C ALA A 281 -23.05 -3.28 11.65
N LEU A 282 -21.82 -2.78 11.53
CA LEU A 282 -20.59 -3.13 12.24
C LEU A 282 -20.04 -4.52 11.90
N LEU A 283 -18.88 -4.57 11.24
CA LEU A 283 -17.93 -5.67 11.41
C LEU A 283 -16.87 -5.15 12.39
N PRO A 284 -17.06 -5.29 13.72
CA PRO A 284 -15.98 -5.08 14.64
C PRO A 284 -14.89 -6.10 14.26
N ASN A 285 -13.65 -5.66 14.25
CA ASN A 285 -12.46 -6.50 14.13
C ASN A 285 -12.43 -7.45 12.91
N SER A 286 -11.71 -7.08 11.85
CA SER A 286 -11.12 -8.09 10.96
C SER A 286 -9.73 -8.44 11.48
N SER A 287 -9.43 -9.73 11.61
CA SER A 287 -8.12 -10.23 11.98
C SER A 287 -7.54 -11.05 10.82
N LEU A 288 -6.31 -10.74 10.46
CA LEU A 288 -5.58 -11.39 9.38
C LEU A 288 -4.30 -11.99 9.92
N MET A 289 -4.13 -13.29 9.71
CA MET A 289 -2.98 -14.06 10.17
C MET A 289 -2.14 -14.47 8.97
N THR A 290 -0.84 -14.18 8.98
CA THR A 290 0.09 -14.72 7.98
C THR A 290 0.96 -15.83 8.60
N GLU A 291 0.71 -17.07 8.22
CA GLU A 291 1.42 -18.23 8.79
C GLU A 291 2.57 -18.67 7.86
N PRO A 292 3.82 -18.80 8.37
CA PRO A 292 4.88 -19.49 7.66
C PRO A 292 4.62 -21.00 7.71
N LYS A 293 4.54 -21.67 6.56
CA LYS A 293 4.70 -23.13 6.52
C LYS A 293 6.18 -23.51 6.71
N PRO A 294 6.49 -24.74 7.18
CA PRO A 294 7.86 -25.26 7.26
C PRO A 294 8.59 -25.25 5.90
N GLU A 295 7.83 -25.27 4.82
CA GLU A 295 8.26 -24.92 3.47
C GLU A 295 7.79 -23.50 3.20
N LEU A 296 8.67 -22.62 2.74
CA LEU A 296 8.60 -21.14 2.66
C LEU A 296 7.38 -20.49 1.95
N SER A 297 6.24 -21.16 1.77
CA SER A 297 5.01 -20.58 1.22
C SER A 297 4.12 -20.04 2.35
N PRO A 298 3.98 -18.70 2.48
CA PRO A 298 3.10 -18.10 3.47
C PRO A 298 1.63 -18.35 3.11
N ARG A 299 0.77 -18.40 4.14
CA ARG A 299 -0.69 -18.48 4.00
C ARG A 299 -1.33 -17.31 4.72
N SER A 300 -2.31 -16.66 4.11
CA SER A 300 -3.16 -15.68 4.79
C SER A 300 -4.51 -16.29 5.20
N LYS A 301 -4.84 -16.19 6.49
CA LYS A 301 -6.14 -16.57 7.07
C LYS A 301 -6.88 -15.34 7.57
N ARG A 302 -8.21 -15.39 7.52
CA ARG A 302 -9.08 -14.28 7.90
C ARG A 302 -10.11 -14.73 8.94
N PHE A 303 -10.29 -13.89 9.96
CA PHE A 303 -11.31 -14.00 10.99
C PHE A 303 -12.02 -12.65 11.15
N TYR A 304 -13.27 -12.69 11.63
CA TYR A 304 -14.05 -11.52 12.01
C TYR A 304 -14.52 -11.66 13.46
N VAL A 305 -14.65 -10.57 14.21
CA VAL A 305 -15.17 -10.62 15.58
C VAL A 305 -16.30 -9.62 15.78
N GLN A 306 -17.55 -10.06 15.60
CA GLN A 306 -18.72 -9.21 15.81
C GLN A 306 -19.37 -9.48 17.18
N GLY A 307 -19.40 -8.46 18.03
CA GLY A 307 -19.71 -8.64 19.44
C GLY A 307 -18.68 -9.57 20.08
N ASP A 308 -19.16 -10.61 20.77
CA ASP A 308 -18.30 -11.64 21.39
C ASP A 308 -18.12 -12.90 20.51
N VAL A 309 -18.56 -12.85 19.24
CA VAL A 309 -18.56 -14.02 18.34
C VAL A 309 -17.44 -13.90 17.33
N VAL A 310 -16.60 -14.94 17.25
CA VAL A 310 -15.57 -15.09 16.22
C VAL A 310 -16.14 -15.87 15.03
N PHE A 311 -16.04 -15.29 13.84
CA PHE A 311 -16.41 -15.91 12.58
C PHE A 311 -15.14 -16.22 11.78
N GLU A 312 -15.01 -17.46 11.33
CA GLU A 312 -13.99 -17.80 10.34
C GLU A 312 -14.42 -17.34 8.95
N GLN A 313 -13.45 -17.04 8.10
CA GLN A 313 -13.70 -16.87 6.67
C GLN A 313 -14.46 -18.09 6.12
N PRO A 314 -15.54 -17.89 5.33
CA PRO A 314 -16.25 -19.01 4.74
C PRO A 314 -15.36 -19.74 3.72
N ASN A 315 -15.54 -21.06 3.64
CA ASN A 315 -14.94 -21.86 2.57
C ASN A 315 -15.50 -21.42 1.21
N SER A 316 -14.67 -21.53 0.18
CA SER A 316 -15.11 -21.38 -1.21
C SER A 316 -16.21 -22.40 -1.53
N ASP A 317 -17.27 -21.93 -2.17
CA ASP A 317 -18.39 -22.71 -2.73
C ASP A 317 -18.27 -22.89 -4.26
N ILE A 318 -17.19 -22.36 -4.86
CA ILE A 318 -16.89 -22.51 -6.29
C ILE A 318 -16.36 -23.93 -6.57
N SER A 319 -16.99 -24.62 -7.52
CA SER A 319 -16.55 -25.95 -7.96
C SER A 319 -15.08 -25.95 -8.38
N GLY A 320 -14.28 -26.86 -7.80
CA GLY A 320 -12.85 -26.97 -8.06
C GLY A 320 -11.96 -26.05 -7.21
N VAL A 321 -12.55 -25.17 -6.39
CA VAL A 321 -11.83 -24.25 -5.51
C VAL A 321 -12.26 -24.52 -4.06
N SER A 322 -11.32 -24.93 -3.21
CA SER A 322 -11.63 -25.37 -1.84
C SER A 322 -10.81 -24.62 -0.78
N GLY A 323 -11.35 -24.54 0.43
CA GLY A 323 -10.71 -23.88 1.57
C GLY A 323 -11.15 -22.42 1.75
N ASN A 324 -10.67 -21.80 2.83
CA ASN A 324 -11.05 -20.46 3.27
C ASN A 324 -9.84 -19.52 3.48
N SER A 325 -8.67 -19.89 3.00
CA SER A 325 -7.42 -19.14 3.17
C SER A 325 -6.70 -19.02 1.84
N ILE A 326 -5.92 -17.96 1.65
CA ILE A 326 -5.18 -17.78 0.40
C ILE A 326 -3.86 -18.57 0.45
N THR A 327 -3.66 -19.36 -0.60
CA THR A 327 -2.45 -20.14 -0.89
C THR A 327 -2.26 -20.20 -2.40
N ASP A 328 -1.06 -20.50 -2.88
CA ASP A 328 -0.81 -20.67 -4.31
C ASP A 328 -1.79 -21.66 -4.97
N ASP A 329 -2.06 -22.82 -4.33
CA ASP A 329 -3.05 -23.80 -4.83
C ASP A 329 -4.47 -23.23 -4.95
N PHE A 330 -4.89 -22.39 -3.99
CA PHE A 330 -6.19 -21.74 -4.02
C PHE A 330 -6.21 -20.72 -5.16
N CYS A 331 -5.14 -19.94 -5.31
CA CYS A 331 -5.01 -18.94 -6.37
C CYS A 331 -5.11 -19.57 -7.76
N SER A 332 -4.31 -20.59 -8.05
CA SER A 332 -4.32 -21.25 -9.35
C SER A 332 -5.64 -21.95 -9.64
N ALA A 333 -6.27 -22.57 -8.63
CA ALA A 333 -7.60 -23.17 -8.79
C ALA A 333 -8.67 -22.11 -9.08
N GLN A 334 -8.67 -20.99 -8.35
CA GLN A 334 -9.62 -19.89 -8.54
C GLN A 334 -9.47 -19.26 -9.93
N LYS A 335 -8.24 -18.93 -10.36
CA LYS A 335 -7.99 -18.32 -11.67
C LYS A 335 -8.46 -19.26 -12.79
N THR A 336 -8.20 -20.56 -12.65
CA THR A 336 -8.69 -21.58 -13.60
C THR A 336 -10.22 -21.64 -13.63
N ALA A 337 -10.88 -21.65 -12.47
CA ALA A 337 -12.34 -21.74 -12.37
C ALA A 337 -13.05 -20.49 -12.94
N PHE A 338 -12.44 -19.30 -12.80
CA PHE A 338 -13.00 -18.04 -13.28
C PHE A 338 -12.60 -17.73 -14.74
N GLY A 339 -11.65 -18.50 -15.29
CA GLY A 339 -11.14 -18.30 -16.65
C GLY A 339 -10.20 -17.11 -16.77
N ASP A 340 -9.56 -16.73 -15.67
CA ASP A 340 -8.62 -15.62 -15.60
C ASP A 340 -7.17 -16.13 -15.76
N VAL A 341 -6.29 -15.24 -16.21
CA VAL A 341 -4.87 -15.56 -16.32
C VAL A 341 -4.22 -15.45 -14.94
N ASP A 342 -3.52 -16.50 -14.51
CA ASP A 342 -2.80 -16.52 -13.24
C ASP A 342 -1.49 -15.72 -13.33
N TYR A 343 -1.60 -14.39 -13.27
CA TYR A 343 -0.45 -13.47 -13.20
C TYR A 343 0.23 -13.51 -11.82
N PHE A 344 -0.53 -13.75 -10.75
CA PHE A 344 -0.05 -13.88 -9.39
C PHE A 344 1.07 -14.93 -9.27
N THR A 345 0.77 -16.17 -9.67
CA THR A 345 1.73 -17.28 -9.61
C THR A 345 2.90 -17.07 -10.57
N LYS A 346 2.65 -16.48 -11.75
CA LYS A 346 3.71 -16.12 -12.71
C LYS A 346 4.74 -15.14 -12.15
N LYS A 347 4.34 -14.27 -11.21
CA LYS A 347 5.23 -13.29 -10.57
C LYS A 347 5.82 -13.76 -9.23
N GLY A 348 5.61 -15.04 -8.89
CA GLY A 348 6.22 -15.69 -7.73
C GLY A 348 5.26 -15.92 -6.56
N GLY A 349 3.98 -15.58 -6.72
CA GLY A 349 2.89 -15.94 -5.82
C GLY A 349 3.14 -15.58 -4.35
N MET A 350 2.60 -16.41 -3.46
CA MET A 350 2.68 -16.19 -2.01
C MET A 350 4.12 -16.16 -1.52
N ALA A 351 5.03 -16.95 -2.10
CA ALA A 351 6.43 -16.93 -1.69
C ALA A 351 7.10 -15.56 -1.95
N ALA A 352 6.80 -14.92 -3.08
CA ALA A 352 7.28 -13.56 -3.36
C ALA A 352 6.62 -12.53 -2.44
N MET A 353 5.30 -12.63 -2.22
CA MET A 353 4.58 -11.78 -1.26
C MET A 353 5.17 -11.89 0.17
N GLY A 354 5.48 -13.11 0.61
CA GLY A 354 6.08 -13.37 1.93
C GLY A 354 7.42 -12.67 2.13
N LYS A 355 8.23 -12.55 1.07
CA LYS A 355 9.49 -11.80 1.14
C LYS A 355 9.25 -10.31 1.39
N LYS A 356 8.22 -9.73 0.77
CA LYS A 356 7.83 -8.33 0.96
C LYS A 356 7.30 -8.09 2.36
N MET A 357 6.40 -8.96 2.81
CA MET A 357 5.89 -8.97 4.18
C MET A 357 7.02 -9.10 5.23
N ALA A 358 8.07 -9.87 4.93
CA ALA A 358 9.22 -10.01 5.82
C ALA A 358 10.15 -8.79 5.82
N ALA A 359 10.27 -8.11 4.67
CA ALA A 359 11.13 -6.93 4.52
C ALA A 359 10.58 -5.70 5.26
N GLY A 360 9.26 -5.61 5.41
CA GLY A 360 8.57 -4.46 5.98
C GLY A 360 7.72 -3.77 4.93
N MET A 361 6.50 -3.39 5.31
CA MET A 361 5.57 -2.67 4.44
C MET A 361 4.90 -1.52 5.21
N VAL A 362 4.59 -0.43 4.51
CA VAL A 362 3.90 0.74 5.05
C VAL A 362 2.39 0.51 5.03
N LEU A 363 1.73 0.82 6.15
CA LEU A 363 0.27 0.77 6.27
C LEU A 363 -0.37 1.99 5.58
N VAL A 364 -1.35 1.71 4.74
CA VAL A 364 -2.17 2.70 4.02
C VAL A 364 -3.62 2.59 4.46
N LEU A 365 -4.29 3.73 4.67
CA LEU A 365 -5.74 3.81 4.92
C LEU A 365 -6.35 4.86 3.97
N SER A 366 -7.39 4.48 3.23
CA SER A 366 -7.99 5.34 2.21
C SER A 366 -9.51 5.22 2.11
N ILE A 367 -10.11 6.20 1.43
CA ILE A 367 -11.48 6.16 0.92
C ILE A 367 -11.49 6.73 -0.50
N TRP A 368 -12.10 6.00 -1.44
CA TRP A 368 -12.09 6.37 -2.86
C TRP A 368 -13.31 5.79 -3.61
N ASP A 369 -13.64 6.44 -4.73
CA ASP A 369 -14.47 5.93 -5.82
C ASP A 369 -13.60 5.65 -7.04
N ASP A 370 -14.11 4.86 -7.99
CA ASP A 370 -13.32 4.31 -9.08
C ASP A 370 -13.69 4.91 -10.43
N TYR A 371 -12.80 5.76 -10.94
CA TYR A 371 -12.92 6.41 -12.24
C TYR A 371 -12.64 5.50 -13.44
N ASN A 372 -12.14 4.27 -13.23
CA ASN A 372 -11.84 3.33 -14.30
C ASN A 372 -13.03 2.42 -14.59
N VAL A 373 -13.54 1.73 -13.56
CA VAL A 373 -14.59 0.71 -13.73
C VAL A 373 -15.66 0.75 -12.64
N ASN A 374 -15.87 1.92 -12.01
CA ASN A 374 -17.00 2.22 -11.12
C ASN A 374 -17.13 1.28 -9.91
N MET A 375 -16.02 0.69 -9.43
CA MET A 375 -15.98 -0.24 -8.31
C MET A 375 -16.71 -1.57 -8.56
N LEU A 376 -17.10 -1.84 -9.80
CA LEU A 376 -17.90 -3.01 -10.14
C LEU A 376 -17.15 -4.33 -9.88
N TRP A 377 -15.82 -4.29 -9.96
CA TRP A 377 -14.93 -5.41 -9.64
C TRP A 377 -14.96 -5.79 -8.15
N LEU A 378 -15.50 -4.95 -7.27
CA LEU A 378 -15.64 -5.23 -5.84
C LEU A 378 -17.08 -5.63 -5.48
N ASP A 379 -18.08 -4.88 -5.97
CA ASP A 379 -19.44 -4.94 -5.40
C ASP A 379 -20.57 -5.26 -6.38
N SER A 380 -20.26 -5.56 -7.65
CA SER A 380 -21.25 -5.75 -8.71
C SER A 380 -20.95 -6.98 -9.59
N ALA A 381 -21.46 -7.02 -10.82
CA ALA A 381 -21.06 -8.00 -11.83
C ALA A 381 -19.91 -7.42 -12.68
N TYR A 382 -18.75 -8.09 -12.71
CA TYR A 382 -17.59 -7.64 -13.46
C TYR A 382 -16.82 -8.78 -14.16
N PRO A 383 -16.41 -8.62 -15.43
CA PRO A 383 -16.75 -7.51 -16.33
C PRO A 383 -18.26 -7.43 -16.61
N ALA A 384 -18.81 -6.22 -16.71
CA ALA A 384 -20.25 -5.99 -16.87
C ALA A 384 -20.86 -6.62 -18.14
N SER A 385 -20.01 -7.02 -19.10
CA SER A 385 -20.39 -7.71 -20.34
C SER A 385 -20.51 -9.23 -20.20
N LYS A 386 -20.01 -9.84 -19.12
CA LYS A 386 -20.12 -11.28 -18.87
C LYS A 386 -21.43 -11.61 -18.15
N ASP A 387 -21.92 -12.84 -18.33
CA ASP A 387 -23.08 -13.35 -17.60
C ASP A 387 -22.77 -13.43 -16.10
N ALA A 388 -23.59 -12.77 -15.28
CA ALA A 388 -23.44 -12.74 -13.83
C ALA A 388 -23.52 -14.13 -13.17
N THR A 389 -24.08 -15.13 -13.85
CA THR A 389 -24.12 -16.52 -13.37
C THR A 389 -22.82 -17.29 -13.60
N ALA A 390 -21.91 -16.76 -14.44
CA ALA A 390 -20.60 -17.37 -14.64
C ALA A 390 -19.73 -17.24 -13.36
N PRO A 391 -18.99 -18.29 -12.96
CA PRO A 391 -18.11 -18.23 -11.81
C PRO A 391 -17.15 -17.05 -11.87
N GLY A 392 -17.09 -16.26 -10.79
CA GLY A 392 -16.20 -15.09 -10.65
C GLY A 392 -16.75 -13.77 -11.19
N VAL A 393 -17.89 -13.77 -11.88
CA VAL A 393 -18.46 -12.54 -12.44
C VAL A 393 -19.25 -11.75 -11.40
N ALA A 394 -20.13 -12.39 -10.62
CA ALA A 394 -20.89 -11.73 -9.56
C ALA A 394 -20.06 -11.59 -8.28
N ARG A 395 -19.96 -10.36 -7.77
CA ARG A 395 -19.02 -9.95 -6.72
C ARG A 395 -19.71 -9.21 -5.57
N GLY A 396 -20.85 -8.63 -5.85
CA GLY A 396 -21.77 -8.13 -4.85
C GLY A 396 -23.16 -7.94 -5.43
N SER A 397 -24.02 -7.30 -4.66
CA SER A 397 -25.41 -7.07 -5.05
C SER A 397 -25.68 -5.68 -5.63
N CYS A 398 -24.64 -4.87 -5.86
CA CYS A 398 -24.79 -3.57 -6.48
C CYS A 398 -25.20 -3.72 -7.95
N ALA A 399 -25.88 -2.70 -8.50
CA ALA A 399 -26.28 -2.71 -9.89
C ALA A 399 -25.05 -2.58 -10.81
N ALA A 400 -25.09 -3.13 -12.02
CA ALA A 400 -24.01 -2.93 -13.00
C ALA A 400 -23.87 -1.46 -13.48
N THR A 401 -24.84 -0.61 -13.13
CA THR A 401 -24.87 0.83 -13.44
C THR A 401 -24.53 1.71 -12.24
N SER A 402 -24.15 1.15 -11.08
CA SER A 402 -23.75 1.93 -9.92
C SER A 402 -22.29 2.41 -10.03
N GLY A 403 -21.89 3.28 -9.11
CA GLY A 403 -20.48 3.60 -8.85
C GLY A 403 -19.83 4.58 -9.82
N ALA A 404 -20.57 5.15 -10.78
CA ALA A 404 -20.05 6.24 -11.59
C ALA A 404 -19.67 7.42 -10.67
N PRO A 405 -18.42 7.92 -10.72
CA PRO A 405 -17.92 8.94 -9.79
C PRO A 405 -18.84 10.15 -9.62
N ALA A 406 -19.28 10.75 -10.73
CA ALA A 406 -20.18 11.89 -10.71
C ALA A 406 -21.50 11.62 -9.97
N ASP A 407 -22.02 10.38 -10.05
CA ASP A 407 -23.25 10.00 -9.36
C ASP A 407 -22.99 9.76 -7.86
N VAL A 408 -21.90 9.07 -7.50
CA VAL A 408 -21.60 8.75 -6.09
C VAL A 408 -21.13 9.97 -5.31
N GLU A 409 -20.33 10.86 -5.90
CA GLU A 409 -19.92 12.13 -5.29
C GLU A 409 -21.13 13.01 -4.98
N ALA A 410 -22.09 13.09 -5.90
CA ALA A 410 -23.29 13.89 -5.73
C ALA A 410 -24.28 13.26 -4.74
N ALA A 411 -24.54 11.95 -4.85
CA ALA A 411 -25.56 11.27 -4.05
C ALA A 411 -25.07 10.86 -2.66
N SER A 412 -23.77 10.56 -2.53
CA SER A 412 -23.16 9.97 -1.33
C SER A 412 -21.97 10.75 -0.82
N GLY A 413 -21.83 12.04 -1.14
CA GLY A 413 -20.70 12.86 -0.70
C GLY A 413 -20.48 12.89 0.82
N SER A 414 -21.52 12.70 1.63
CA SER A 414 -21.41 12.59 3.09
C SER A 414 -20.96 11.21 3.61
N ALA A 415 -20.67 10.25 2.72
CA ALA A 415 -20.15 8.94 3.08
C ALA A 415 -18.82 9.03 3.82
N TYR A 416 -18.51 8.02 4.62
CA TYR A 416 -17.24 7.93 5.33
C TYR A 416 -16.95 6.49 5.73
N VAL A 417 -15.67 6.23 5.99
CA VAL A 417 -15.18 5.02 6.67
C VAL A 417 -14.54 5.43 8.00
N THR A 418 -14.61 4.55 9.00
CA THR A 418 -13.85 4.72 10.23
C THR A 418 -13.06 3.46 10.52
N PHE A 419 -11.73 3.61 10.61
CA PHE A 419 -10.80 2.57 11.05
C PHE A 419 -10.42 2.84 12.50
N SER A 420 -10.33 1.80 13.32
CA SER A 420 -9.97 1.96 14.74
C SER A 420 -9.36 0.70 15.33
N GLY A 421 -8.83 0.80 16.56
CA GLY A 421 -8.39 -0.38 17.31
C GLY A 421 -7.35 -1.21 16.58
N ILE A 422 -6.41 -0.54 15.88
CA ILE A 422 -5.34 -1.20 15.13
C ILE A 422 -4.41 -1.90 16.11
N LYS A 423 -4.19 -3.21 15.88
CA LYS A 423 -3.29 -4.05 16.66
C LYS A 423 -2.43 -4.92 15.76
N TYR A 424 -1.21 -5.19 16.17
CA TYR A 424 -0.35 -6.15 15.50
C TYR A 424 0.54 -6.89 16.49
N GLY A 425 0.94 -8.12 16.14
CA GLY A 425 1.80 -8.93 17.01
C GLY A 425 1.90 -10.37 16.53
N PRO A 426 2.48 -11.27 17.33
CA PRO A 426 2.49 -12.69 17.03
C PRO A 426 1.07 -13.24 16.80
N ILE A 427 0.95 -14.24 15.93
CA ILE A 427 -0.29 -14.98 15.72
C ILE A 427 -0.95 -15.39 17.05
N GLY A 428 -2.24 -15.08 17.19
CA GLY A 428 -3.08 -15.35 18.36
C GLY A 428 -2.94 -14.34 19.52
N SER A 429 -2.32 -13.18 19.32
CA SER A 429 -2.06 -12.19 20.38
C SER A 429 -3.01 -10.98 20.38
N THR A 430 -3.69 -10.69 19.28
CA THR A 430 -4.48 -9.47 19.08
C THR A 430 -5.98 -9.70 19.28
N PHE A 431 -6.42 -10.97 19.31
CA PHE A 431 -7.80 -11.37 19.58
C PHE A 431 -7.86 -12.74 20.26
N LYS A 432 -9.01 -13.08 20.83
CA LYS A 432 -9.25 -14.40 21.44
C LYS A 432 -9.51 -15.44 20.34
N ALA A 433 -8.47 -16.10 19.86
CA ALA A 433 -8.59 -17.13 18.83
C ALA A 433 -9.48 -18.32 19.27
N PRO A 434 -10.25 -18.94 18.36
CA PRO A 434 -10.97 -20.18 18.63
C PRO A 434 -10.00 -21.32 18.97
N SER A 435 -10.39 -22.22 19.88
CA SER A 435 -9.53 -23.34 20.34
C SER A 435 -9.10 -24.32 19.24
N SER A 436 -9.71 -24.26 18.05
CA SER A 436 -9.40 -25.08 16.86
C SER A 436 -8.23 -24.54 16.03
N VAL A 437 -7.77 -23.31 16.26
CA VAL A 437 -6.61 -22.76 15.55
C VAL A 437 -5.34 -23.35 16.18
N ALA A 438 -4.73 -24.33 15.51
CA ALA A 438 -3.43 -24.85 15.90
C ALA A 438 -2.39 -23.72 15.81
N LEU A 439 -2.02 -23.16 16.96
CA LEU A 439 -0.93 -22.19 17.06
C LEU A 439 0.37 -22.87 16.57
N PRO A 440 1.14 -22.25 15.66
CA PRO A 440 2.46 -22.77 15.35
C PRO A 440 3.31 -22.78 16.62
N SER A 441 3.91 -23.93 16.94
CA SER A 441 4.93 -24.02 17.99
C SER A 441 6.03 -22.99 17.70
N PRO A 442 6.57 -22.30 18.72
CA PRO A 442 7.63 -21.32 18.51
C PRO A 442 8.81 -21.98 17.81
N VAL A 443 9.07 -21.59 16.57
CA VAL A 443 10.23 -22.05 15.81
C VAL A 443 11.45 -21.38 16.45
N ALA A 444 12.18 -22.14 17.28
CA ALA A 444 13.50 -21.71 17.71
C ALA A 444 14.36 -21.54 16.45
N ALA A 445 14.82 -20.31 16.20
CA ALA A 445 15.76 -20.01 15.12
C ALA A 445 17.08 -20.76 15.38
N VAL A 446 17.22 -21.96 14.82
CA VAL A 446 18.51 -22.65 14.80
C VAL A 446 19.29 -22.10 13.60
N VAL A 447 20.05 -21.04 13.85
CA VAL A 447 21.10 -20.59 12.92
C VAL A 447 22.24 -21.61 13.00
N SER A 448 22.18 -22.65 12.17
CA SER A 448 23.29 -23.60 12.02
C SER A 448 24.39 -22.97 11.16
N VAL A 449 25.42 -22.41 11.80
CA VAL A 449 26.67 -22.05 11.14
C VAL A 449 27.45 -23.33 10.88
N ALA A 450 27.59 -23.70 9.60
CA ALA A 450 28.47 -24.78 9.19
C ALA A 450 29.94 -24.36 9.37
N SER A 451 30.72 -25.15 10.11
CA SER A 451 32.18 -25.11 10.09
C SER A 451 32.71 -26.54 10.05
N SER A 452 33.60 -26.77 9.09
CA SER A 452 34.11 -28.06 8.66
C SER A 452 35.32 -28.54 9.46
N SER A 453 35.39 -29.87 9.61
CA SER A 453 36.56 -30.76 9.50
C SER A 453 37.25 -31.35 10.75
N ALA A 454 37.15 -32.70 10.80
CA ALA A 454 38.16 -33.73 11.13
C ALA A 454 38.29 -34.25 12.60
N PRO A 455 38.82 -35.48 12.83
CA PRO A 455 38.07 -36.74 12.64
C PRO A 455 38.17 -37.76 13.82
N ALA A 456 37.18 -38.66 13.83
CA ALA A 456 37.16 -40.09 14.24
C ALA A 456 37.96 -40.62 15.46
N SER A 457 37.24 -41.25 16.40
CA SER A 457 37.64 -42.55 16.96
C SER A 457 36.40 -43.39 17.34
N SER A 458 36.56 -44.71 17.29
CA SER A 458 35.52 -45.73 17.16
C SER A 458 35.51 -46.73 18.32
N ALA A 459 34.29 -47.18 18.68
CA ALA A 459 33.91 -48.51 19.20
C ALA A 459 34.18 -48.86 20.70
N PRO A 460 33.60 -49.96 21.27
CA PRO A 460 32.16 -50.27 21.36
C PRO A 460 31.70 -50.92 22.71
N ALA A 461 30.38 -51.15 22.82
CA ALA A 461 29.66 -52.31 23.39
C ALA A 461 29.48 -52.57 24.93
N SER A 462 28.18 -52.65 25.28
CA SER A 462 27.45 -53.62 26.12
C SER A 462 27.71 -53.76 27.63
N SER A 463 26.63 -53.64 28.43
CA SER A 463 26.01 -54.76 29.18
C SER A 463 24.86 -54.25 30.08
N ALA A 464 23.76 -54.99 30.11
CA ALA A 464 22.64 -54.89 31.05
C ALA A 464 22.91 -55.78 32.30
N PRO A 465 21.97 -56.06 33.22
CA PRO A 465 20.91 -55.26 33.89
C PRO A 465 20.98 -55.40 35.44
N VAL A 466 19.94 -54.93 36.14
CA VAL A 466 19.29 -55.51 37.37
C VAL A 466 19.11 -54.53 38.55
N ALA A 467 17.83 -54.16 38.71
CA ALA A 467 17.02 -53.99 39.93
C ALA A 467 17.63 -53.41 41.23
N SER A 468 16.97 -52.38 41.76
CA SER A 468 16.16 -52.54 42.99
C SER A 468 15.26 -51.33 43.25
N ALA A 469 14.12 -51.65 43.86
CA ALA A 469 13.01 -50.78 44.18
C ALA A 469 13.36 -49.69 45.19
N LEU A 470 12.73 -48.52 45.06
CA LEU A 470 12.39 -47.69 46.22
C LEU A 470 11.01 -47.05 46.04
N GLN A 471 10.24 -47.14 47.11
CA GLN A 471 8.84 -46.80 47.25
C GLN A 471 8.55 -45.30 47.08
N LEU A 472 7.41 -45.05 46.47
CA LEU A 472 6.63 -43.82 46.51
C LEU A 472 6.28 -43.44 47.96
N HIS A 473 6.52 -42.18 48.35
CA HIS A 473 5.71 -41.38 49.28
C HIS A 473 5.80 -39.89 48.88
N PRO A 474 4.75 -39.09 49.10
CA PRO A 474 4.56 -37.76 48.48
C PRO A 474 5.23 -36.63 49.28
N PRO A 475 5.70 -35.54 48.66
CA PRO A 475 6.02 -34.33 49.41
C PRO A 475 4.77 -33.46 49.61
N GLN A 476 4.52 -33.18 50.88
CA GLN A 476 3.52 -32.25 51.38
C GLN A 476 3.86 -30.80 51.00
N LEU A 477 2.81 -30.03 50.71
CA LEU A 477 2.79 -28.58 50.59
C LEU A 477 3.22 -27.91 51.91
N PRO A 478 4.03 -26.83 51.88
CA PRO A 478 4.08 -25.89 53.00
C PRO A 478 3.03 -24.79 52.81
N LEU A 479 2.15 -24.70 53.81
CA LEU A 479 1.32 -23.54 54.12
C LEU A 479 2.19 -22.27 54.24
N LEU A 480 1.94 -21.26 53.42
CA LEU A 480 2.39 -19.90 53.70
C LEU A 480 1.23 -19.08 54.29
N GLN A 481 1.45 -18.65 55.53
CA GLN A 481 0.55 -17.81 56.31
C GLN A 481 0.37 -16.43 55.67
N LEU A 482 -0.89 -16.00 55.52
CA LEU A 482 -1.26 -14.61 55.28
C LEU A 482 -0.78 -13.74 56.46
N HIS A 483 0.07 -12.75 56.16
CA HIS A 483 0.25 -11.57 57.01
C HIS A 483 -0.34 -10.35 56.28
N LEU A 484 -1.45 -9.84 56.81
CA LEU A 484 -1.96 -8.49 56.54
C LEU A 484 -0.96 -7.46 57.08
N PRO A 485 -0.65 -6.37 56.36
CA PRO A 485 -0.20 -5.14 56.98
C PRO A 485 -1.35 -4.14 57.13
N GLN A 486 -1.37 -3.55 58.32
CA GLN A 486 -2.28 -2.50 58.78
C GLN A 486 -2.13 -1.21 57.97
N LEU A 487 -3.25 -0.56 57.65
CA LEU A 487 -3.31 0.84 57.26
C LEU A 487 -2.77 1.72 58.40
N HIS A 488 -1.66 2.43 58.15
CA HIS A 488 -1.28 3.62 58.88
C HIS A 488 -1.46 4.84 57.96
N LEU A 489 -2.36 5.74 58.35
CA LEU A 489 -2.43 7.11 57.83
C LEU A 489 -1.10 7.81 58.13
N LEU A 490 -0.41 8.28 57.09
CA LEU A 490 0.63 9.30 57.21
C LEU A 490 0.19 10.55 56.44
N GLN A 491 -0.17 11.60 57.19
CA GLN A 491 -0.35 12.95 56.66
C GLN A 491 1.01 13.52 56.25
N LEU A 492 1.20 13.75 54.95
CA LEU A 492 2.28 14.60 54.45
C LEU A 492 1.75 16.04 54.32
N HIS A 493 2.22 16.90 55.22
CA HIS A 493 2.13 18.35 55.10
C HIS A 493 3.15 18.83 54.06
N LEU A 494 2.68 19.42 52.95
CA LEU A 494 3.51 20.27 52.10
C LEU A 494 3.35 21.75 52.51
N PRO A 495 4.45 22.54 52.52
CA PRO A 495 4.42 23.95 52.86
C PRO A 495 3.92 24.80 51.68
N GLN A 496 2.99 25.71 51.95
CA GLN A 496 2.58 26.76 51.02
C GLN A 496 3.60 27.92 51.05
N LEU A 497 4.08 28.32 49.88
CA LEU A 497 4.67 29.64 49.65
C LEU A 497 4.10 30.26 48.37
N PRO A 498 4.03 31.60 48.29
CA PRO A 498 2.94 32.31 47.61
C PRO A 498 3.27 32.66 46.15
N LEU A 499 2.24 32.62 45.30
CA LEU A 499 2.27 33.23 43.96
C LEU A 499 1.77 34.69 44.01
N PRO A 500 2.35 35.59 43.20
CA PRO A 500 2.05 37.03 43.23
C PRO A 500 0.72 37.35 42.53
N GLN A 501 -0.07 38.24 43.15
CA GLN A 501 -1.28 38.82 42.56
C GLN A 501 -0.92 39.98 41.62
N LEU A 502 -1.37 39.90 40.37
CA LEU A 502 -1.50 41.03 39.44
C LEU A 502 -2.97 41.17 38.99
N PRO A 503 -3.47 42.39 38.78
CA PRO A 503 -4.90 42.69 38.86
C PRO A 503 -5.68 42.44 37.56
N LEU A 504 -6.88 41.87 37.70
CA LEU A 504 -7.91 41.74 36.67
C LEU A 504 -8.55 43.11 36.35
N PRO A 505 -8.84 43.43 35.06
CA PRO A 505 -9.54 44.63 34.67
C PRO A 505 -11.04 44.54 34.93
N GLN A 506 -11.61 45.63 35.47
CA GLN A 506 -13.04 45.80 35.74
C GLN A 506 -13.82 45.97 34.42
N LEU A 507 -14.81 45.09 34.18
CA LEU A 507 -15.87 45.34 33.21
C LEU A 507 -17.11 45.88 33.93
N HIS A 508 -17.49 47.10 33.55
CA HIS A 508 -18.73 47.76 33.98
C HIS A 508 -19.98 47.14 33.32
N PRO A 509 -21.11 47.08 34.03
CA PRO A 509 -22.40 46.65 33.46
C PRO A 509 -23.07 47.77 32.65
N ALA A 510 -23.61 47.42 31.48
CA ALA A 510 -24.35 48.31 30.60
C ALA A 510 -25.72 48.74 31.19
N PRO A 511 -26.19 49.97 30.91
CA PRO A 511 -27.41 50.53 31.50
C PRO A 511 -28.71 49.99 30.84
N PRO A 512 -29.85 50.03 31.57
CA PRO A 512 -31.10 49.39 31.15
C PRO A 512 -31.92 50.24 30.15
N PRO A 513 -32.71 49.62 29.25
CA PRO A 513 -33.60 50.36 28.35
C PRO A 513 -34.86 50.87 29.08
N ARG A 514 -35.23 52.12 28.77
CA ARG A 514 -36.38 52.85 29.32
C ARG A 514 -37.72 52.30 28.82
N ARG A 515 -38.70 52.27 29.73
CA ARG A 515 -40.15 52.10 29.47
C ARG A 515 -40.74 53.32 28.75
N SER A 516 -41.64 53.06 27.80
CA SER A 516 -42.73 53.98 27.43
C SER A 516 -44.03 53.18 27.22
N ALA A 517 -45.14 53.75 27.68
CA ALA A 517 -46.54 53.33 27.50
C ALA A 517 -47.38 54.63 27.38
N PRO A 518 -48.67 54.67 26.95
CA PRO A 518 -49.55 53.64 26.36
C PRO A 518 -50.37 54.07 25.09
N ARG A 519 -50.99 53.07 24.44
CA ARG A 519 -52.21 52.96 23.58
C ARG A 519 -52.91 54.18 22.90
N SER A 520 -53.25 53.97 21.61
CA SER A 520 -54.57 54.24 20.95
C SER A 520 -54.56 53.76 19.48
N ALA A 521 -55.08 52.57 19.15
CA ALA A 521 -56.36 52.31 18.45
C ALA A 521 -56.48 52.77 16.97
N HIS A 522 -56.40 51.82 16.01
CA HIS A 522 -57.18 51.65 14.74
C HIS A 522 -56.48 50.69 13.73
N PRO A 523 -57.20 50.17 12.71
CA PRO A 523 -57.75 48.82 12.61
C PRO A 523 -56.84 47.78 11.93
N ALA A 524 -57.18 46.50 12.06
CA ALA A 524 -56.48 45.38 11.44
C ALA A 524 -56.45 45.45 9.90
N PRO A 525 -55.29 45.27 9.24
CA PRO A 525 -55.24 44.89 7.84
C PRO A 525 -55.19 43.35 7.70
N SER A 526 -55.99 42.89 6.76
CA SER A 526 -56.17 41.54 6.24
C SER A 526 -54.90 40.70 6.12
N ARG A 527 -55.06 39.43 6.50
CA ARG A 527 -54.18 38.28 6.24
C ARG A 527 -53.63 38.31 4.79
N PRO A 528 -52.30 38.18 4.57
CA PRO A 528 -51.76 38.02 3.23
C PRO A 528 -52.23 36.68 2.63
N PRO A 529 -52.50 36.62 1.31
CA PRO A 529 -52.97 35.39 0.66
C PRO A 529 -51.88 34.32 0.69
N SER A 530 -52.30 33.09 0.95
CA SER A 530 -51.48 31.89 0.82
C SER A 530 -50.91 31.78 -0.61
N PRO A 531 -49.69 31.24 -0.78
CA PRO A 531 -49.13 30.99 -2.10
C PRO A 531 -50.03 30.02 -2.88
N PRO A 532 -50.18 30.20 -4.21
CA PRO A 532 -51.04 29.33 -5.00
C PRO A 532 -50.50 27.91 -4.99
N GLN A 533 -51.38 26.94 -4.75
CA GLN A 533 -51.09 25.54 -4.96
C GLN A 533 -50.68 25.30 -6.42
N PRO A 534 -49.73 24.40 -6.70
CA PRO A 534 -49.44 23.99 -8.07
C PRO A 534 -50.68 23.30 -8.64
N SER A 535 -51.26 23.94 -9.66
CA SER A 535 -52.27 23.35 -10.53
C SER A 535 -51.76 22.04 -11.10
N SER A 536 -52.56 20.98 -10.96
CA SER A 536 -52.43 19.72 -11.67
C SER A 536 -52.12 19.97 -13.15
N LEU A 537 -50.96 19.49 -13.60
CA LEU A 537 -50.60 19.44 -15.01
C LEU A 537 -51.67 18.63 -15.77
N PRO A 538 -52.10 19.05 -16.97
CA PRO A 538 -52.92 18.20 -17.82
C PRO A 538 -52.11 16.95 -18.21
N PRO A 539 -52.76 15.79 -18.41
CA PRO A 539 -52.08 14.58 -18.87
C PRO A 539 -51.38 14.85 -20.21
N PRO A 540 -50.20 14.24 -20.46
CA PRO A 540 -49.46 14.44 -21.69
C PRO A 540 -50.31 14.03 -22.90
N LEU A 541 -50.26 14.83 -23.96
CA LEU A 541 -50.83 14.50 -25.26
C LEU A 541 -50.28 13.14 -25.71
N PRO A 542 -51.11 12.24 -26.28
CA PRO A 542 -50.62 10.97 -26.81
C PRO A 542 -49.59 11.26 -27.93
N GLN A 543 -48.43 10.64 -27.80
CA GLN A 543 -47.36 10.66 -28.80
C GLN A 543 -47.93 10.21 -30.16
N PRO A 544 -47.58 10.86 -31.27
CA PRO A 544 -47.91 10.35 -32.59
C PRO A 544 -47.27 8.96 -32.77
N PRO A 545 -47.95 8.01 -33.43
CA PRO A 545 -47.39 6.69 -33.67
C PRO A 545 -46.09 6.80 -34.50
N PRO A 546 -45.10 5.92 -34.27
CA PRO A 546 -43.88 5.90 -35.06
C PRO A 546 -44.21 5.70 -36.55
N PRO A 547 -43.42 6.30 -37.47
CA PRO A 547 -43.61 6.11 -38.89
C PRO A 547 -43.53 4.61 -39.25
N PRO A 548 -44.32 4.13 -40.23
CA PRO A 548 -44.30 2.74 -40.63
C PRO A 548 -42.90 2.35 -41.12
N LEU A 549 -42.38 1.24 -40.58
CA LEU A 549 -41.19 0.59 -41.09
C LEU A 549 -41.51 0.03 -42.47
N ASP A 550 -40.95 0.62 -43.51
CA ASP A 550 -40.99 0.03 -44.84
C ASP A 550 -40.15 -1.27 -44.88
N PRO A 551 -40.64 -2.29 -45.60
CA PRO A 551 -40.15 -3.66 -45.49
C PRO A 551 -38.95 -3.87 -46.43
N PHE A 552 -37.77 -4.15 -45.88
CA PHE A 552 -36.69 -4.75 -46.67
C PHE A 552 -36.77 -6.28 -46.61
N PRO A 553 -36.66 -6.96 -47.76
CA PRO A 553 -37.10 -8.33 -47.91
C PRO A 553 -36.09 -9.34 -47.35
N PHE A 554 -36.62 -10.30 -46.61
CA PHE A 554 -35.98 -11.59 -46.40
C PHE A 554 -36.05 -12.40 -47.71
N THR A 555 -34.88 -12.81 -48.22
CA THR A 555 -34.76 -14.04 -49.01
C THR A 555 -33.70 -14.91 -48.36
N ALA A 556 -34.16 -16.02 -47.78
CA ALA A 556 -33.33 -17.10 -47.28
C ALA A 556 -32.81 -17.95 -48.45
N THR A 557 -31.55 -18.36 -48.39
CA THR A 557 -31.10 -19.63 -48.99
C THR A 557 -29.86 -20.14 -48.25
N ALA A 558 -29.92 -21.42 -47.89
CA ALA A 558 -28.95 -22.20 -47.14
C ALA A 558 -27.76 -22.68 -48.04
N PRO A 559 -26.76 -23.40 -47.50
CA PRO A 559 -25.34 -23.26 -47.84
C PRO A 559 -24.88 -24.14 -49.01
N VAL A 560 -23.87 -23.68 -49.76
CA VAL A 560 -23.05 -24.53 -50.64
C VAL A 560 -21.58 -24.10 -50.57
N ALA A 561 -20.73 -25.11 -50.36
CA ALA A 561 -19.28 -25.09 -50.32
C ALA A 561 -18.61 -24.43 -51.53
N ARG A 562 -17.42 -23.85 -51.32
CA ARG A 562 -16.48 -23.56 -52.41
C ARG A 562 -15.02 -23.85 -52.04
N PRO A 563 -14.18 -24.12 -53.05
CA PRO A 563 -13.00 -24.97 -52.94
C PRO A 563 -11.68 -24.19 -53.03
N ALA A 564 -10.59 -24.94 -52.85
CA ALA A 564 -9.18 -24.56 -52.95
C ALA A 564 -8.78 -23.76 -54.22
N PRO A 565 -7.65 -23.04 -54.17
CA PRO A 565 -6.88 -22.72 -55.37
C PRO A 565 -5.60 -23.57 -55.48
N ARG A 566 -5.38 -24.14 -56.68
CA ARG A 566 -4.10 -24.69 -57.15
C ARG A 566 -3.50 -23.76 -58.21
N ALA A 567 -2.22 -23.41 -57.97
CA ALA A 567 -1.06 -23.50 -58.86
C ALA A 567 -0.73 -22.45 -59.96
N ASN A 568 0.61 -22.24 -60.04
CA ASN A 568 1.51 -22.03 -61.20
C ASN A 568 1.89 -20.56 -61.59
N VAL A 569 3.16 -20.14 -61.86
CA VAL A 569 4.48 -20.77 -62.13
C VAL A 569 5.66 -19.82 -61.77
N SER A 570 6.83 -20.41 -61.43
CA SER A 570 8.24 -20.05 -61.78
C SER A 570 9.18 -19.79 -60.59
N SER A 571 10.44 -20.23 -60.49
CA SER A 571 11.22 -21.38 -60.99
C SER A 571 12.58 -21.37 -60.25
N LYS A 572 13.08 -22.56 -59.82
CA LYS A 572 14.51 -22.96 -59.60
C LYS A 572 15.31 -22.22 -58.50
N THR A 573 16.13 -22.83 -57.63
CA THR A 573 16.84 -24.13 -57.64
C THR A 573 17.45 -24.44 -56.25
N HIS A 574 17.39 -25.73 -55.87
CA HIS A 574 18.39 -26.58 -55.17
C HIS A 574 19.08 -26.11 -53.87
N SER A 575 19.33 -26.93 -52.84
CA SER A 575 19.07 -28.35 -52.56
C SER A 575 19.66 -28.67 -51.18
N THR A 576 18.90 -29.29 -50.28
CA THR A 576 19.41 -30.13 -49.19
C THR A 576 19.23 -31.60 -49.58
N PRO A 577 19.93 -32.54 -48.94
CA PRO A 577 19.33 -33.84 -48.70
C PRO A 577 19.25 -34.17 -47.20
N ASN A 578 18.03 -34.52 -46.81
CA ASN A 578 17.65 -35.32 -45.64
C ASN A 578 18.41 -36.65 -45.59
N VAL A 579 18.71 -37.14 -44.39
CA VAL A 579 18.41 -38.52 -43.95
C VAL A 579 18.23 -38.55 -42.41
N SER A 580 17.14 -39.16 -41.96
CA SER A 580 16.94 -39.82 -40.64
C SER A 580 16.65 -41.30 -40.94
N PRO A 581 16.64 -42.31 -40.02
CA PRO A 581 16.60 -42.24 -38.55
C PRO A 581 17.42 -43.34 -37.79
N HIS A 582 17.21 -43.44 -36.47
CA HIS A 582 17.46 -44.57 -35.54
C HIS A 582 18.81 -44.74 -34.77
N ASN A 583 18.73 -44.40 -33.47
CA ASN A 583 18.77 -45.31 -32.31
C ASN A 583 20.13 -45.85 -31.75
N TRP A 584 20.21 -45.91 -30.41
CA TRP A 584 21.16 -46.60 -29.50
C TRP A 584 22.34 -45.82 -28.84
N ALA A 585 22.10 -45.48 -27.56
CA ALA A 585 22.86 -45.83 -26.35
C ALA A 585 24.27 -45.27 -26.05
N HIS A 586 24.43 -44.87 -24.76
CA HIS A 586 25.65 -44.85 -23.93
C HIS A 586 26.65 -43.70 -24.25
N VAL A 587 27.19 -42.87 -23.34
CA VAL A 587 27.82 -43.10 -22.02
C VAL A 587 27.96 -41.76 -21.25
N ALA A 588 27.84 -41.82 -19.93
CA ALA A 588 28.16 -40.76 -18.96
C ALA A 588 29.65 -40.59 -18.66
N SER A 589 30.04 -39.44 -18.07
CA SER A 589 31.39 -39.04 -17.59
C SER A 589 32.26 -38.41 -18.69
N ILE A 590 32.84 -37.22 -18.52
CA ILE A 590 33.89 -36.87 -17.55
C ILE A 590 33.87 -35.34 -17.34
N HIS A 591 33.68 -34.89 -16.09
CA HIS A 591 34.08 -33.54 -15.66
C HIS A 591 35.04 -33.70 -14.48
N ARG A 592 36.36 -33.57 -14.74
CA ARG A 592 37.36 -33.12 -13.75
C ARG A 592 38.63 -32.61 -14.44
N LEU A 593 38.90 -31.33 -14.16
CA LEU A 593 40.20 -30.69 -13.89
C LEU A 593 41.22 -30.50 -15.03
N ALA A 594 41.53 -29.23 -15.32
CA ALA A 594 42.89 -28.69 -15.13
C ALA A 594 42.92 -27.14 -15.13
N ARG A 595 43.38 -26.56 -14.01
CA ARG A 595 43.83 -25.16 -13.88
C ARG A 595 45.17 -24.98 -14.62
N PRO A 596 45.41 -23.87 -15.36
CA PRO A 596 46.76 -23.50 -15.76
C PRO A 596 47.45 -22.65 -14.68
N ARG A 597 48.56 -23.19 -14.17
CA ARG A 597 49.59 -22.49 -13.40
C ARG A 597 50.43 -21.61 -14.34
N SER A 598 50.44 -20.30 -14.13
CA SER A 598 51.63 -19.42 -14.12
C SER A 598 51.29 -17.98 -14.55
N GLU A 599 51.88 -17.03 -13.81
CA GLU A 599 51.79 -15.57 -13.94
C GLU A 599 52.30 -14.99 -15.27
N ARG A 600 52.81 -15.81 -16.20
CA ARG A 600 53.49 -15.31 -17.41
C ARG A 600 52.55 -15.05 -18.60
N ASN A 601 51.29 -15.51 -18.55
CA ASN A 601 50.29 -15.29 -19.62
C ASN A 601 49.28 -14.15 -19.35
N LYS A 602 49.32 -13.50 -18.19
CA LYS A 602 48.49 -12.29 -17.94
C LYS A 602 49.07 -11.01 -18.57
N ARG A 603 50.40 -10.94 -18.77
CA ARG A 603 51.06 -9.75 -19.33
C ARG A 603 50.96 -9.59 -20.85
N LYS A 604 50.48 -10.59 -21.58
CA LYS A 604 50.24 -10.49 -23.04
C LYS A 604 48.81 -10.09 -23.41
N LEU A 605 47.86 -10.11 -22.48
CA LEU A 605 46.49 -9.62 -22.72
C LEU A 605 46.25 -8.18 -22.23
N GLN A 606 47.08 -7.67 -21.30
CA GLN A 606 46.99 -6.28 -20.82
C GLN A 606 47.72 -5.26 -21.72
N GLY A 607 48.67 -5.69 -22.55
CA GLY A 607 49.40 -4.80 -23.46
C GLY A 607 48.61 -4.36 -24.70
N THR A 608 47.59 -5.10 -25.10
CA THR A 608 46.82 -4.82 -26.32
C THR A 608 45.59 -3.93 -26.06
N PHE A 609 45.16 -3.81 -24.80
CA PHE A 609 43.97 -3.03 -24.44
C PHE A 609 44.27 -1.54 -24.22
N CYS A 610 45.47 -1.20 -23.72
CA CYS A 610 45.86 0.21 -23.49
C CYS A 610 46.33 0.94 -24.77
N ALA A 611 46.61 0.23 -25.86
CA ALA A 611 46.97 0.84 -27.15
C ALA A 611 45.74 1.31 -27.96
N MET A 612 44.51 0.90 -27.61
CA MET A 612 43.28 1.32 -28.29
C MET A 612 42.65 2.60 -27.74
N LEU A 613 43.08 3.09 -26.56
CA LEU A 613 42.38 4.18 -25.85
C LEU A 613 43.21 5.46 -25.64
N GLY A 614 44.46 5.53 -26.13
CA GLY A 614 45.20 6.80 -26.24
C GLY A 614 45.32 7.65 -24.97
N LEU A 615 45.50 7.06 -23.79
CA LEU A 615 45.64 7.76 -22.50
C LEU A 615 46.89 7.33 -21.73
N ASP A 616 47.57 8.30 -21.13
CA ASP A 616 48.91 8.17 -20.52
C ASP A 616 48.82 7.76 -19.02
N CYS A 617 49.29 6.55 -18.68
CA CYS A 617 49.07 5.90 -17.38
C CYS A 617 50.09 6.28 -16.27
N GLY A 618 50.52 7.54 -16.21
CA GLY A 618 51.56 7.99 -15.27
C GLY A 618 51.07 8.57 -13.93
N VAL A 619 49.81 9.01 -13.83
CA VAL A 619 49.39 9.90 -12.71
C VAL A 619 48.50 9.20 -11.67
N TYR A 620 47.94 8.02 -11.97
CA TYR A 620 46.97 7.35 -11.10
C TYR A 620 47.58 6.54 -9.94
N LEU A 621 48.86 6.13 -10.03
CA LEU A 621 49.47 5.30 -8.98
C LEU A 621 49.97 6.09 -7.76
N HIS A 622 50.24 7.39 -7.90
CA HIS A 622 50.74 8.19 -6.78
C HIS A 622 49.64 8.69 -5.83
N VAL A 623 48.42 8.89 -6.33
CA VAL A 623 47.28 9.36 -5.52
C VAL A 623 46.75 8.26 -4.61
N LEU A 624 46.72 7.01 -5.07
CA LEU A 624 46.27 5.86 -4.27
C LEU A 624 47.26 5.48 -3.16
N TYR A 625 48.56 5.71 -3.35
CA TYR A 625 49.58 5.42 -2.35
C TYR A 625 49.56 6.44 -1.19
N ILE A 626 49.20 7.70 -1.46
CA ILE A 626 49.09 8.74 -0.44
C ILE A 626 47.79 8.60 0.38
N LEU A 627 46.68 8.20 -0.25
CA LEU A 627 45.41 7.94 0.46
C LEU A 627 45.49 6.73 1.41
N ALA A 628 46.25 5.69 1.05
CA ALA A 628 46.46 4.53 1.93
C ALA A 628 47.29 4.86 3.18
N ILE A 629 48.20 5.86 3.11
CA ILE A 629 49.02 6.29 4.25
C ILE A 629 48.23 7.20 5.20
N VAL A 630 47.26 7.97 4.70
CA VAL A 630 46.41 8.87 5.50
C VAL A 630 45.33 8.10 6.27
N VAL A 631 44.77 7.03 5.71
CA VAL A 631 43.78 6.18 6.41
C VAL A 631 44.41 5.33 7.52
N TYR A 632 45.70 4.98 7.42
CA TYR A 632 46.39 4.15 8.42
C TYR A 632 46.93 4.92 9.65
N ARG A 633 46.76 6.25 9.73
CA ARG A 633 47.27 7.08 10.85
C ARG A 633 46.20 7.82 11.65
N LEU A 634 44.91 7.56 11.43
CA LEU A 634 43.81 8.21 12.14
C LEU A 634 42.79 7.22 12.73
N ASP A 635 43.25 6.27 13.56
CA ASP A 635 42.39 5.68 14.60
C ASP A 635 43.23 4.98 15.68
N PRO A 636 43.38 5.58 16.88
CA PRO A 636 43.92 4.88 18.02
C PRO A 636 42.90 4.78 19.16
N GLN A 637 41.66 4.29 18.93
CA GLN A 637 40.80 3.77 20.01
C GLN A 637 39.85 2.65 19.58
N ASP A 638 40.36 1.45 19.30
CA ASP A 638 39.55 0.23 19.48
C ASP A 638 40.38 -1.02 19.79
N HIS A 639 41.08 -0.98 20.93
CA HIS A 639 41.88 -2.12 21.38
C HIS A 639 41.70 -2.43 22.87
N GLN A 640 40.47 -2.40 23.40
CA GLN A 640 40.11 -3.04 24.67
C GLN A 640 38.58 -3.26 24.77
N ARG A 641 38.03 -4.27 24.10
CA ARG A 641 36.80 -4.97 24.52
C ARG A 641 36.51 -6.22 23.67
N ARG A 642 37.44 -7.18 23.71
CA ARG A 642 37.13 -8.61 23.47
C ARG A 642 37.83 -9.44 24.53
N LYS A 643 37.30 -9.40 25.73
CA LYS A 643 37.42 -10.47 26.74
C LYS A 643 36.10 -10.52 27.50
N PHE A 644 35.56 -11.73 27.59
CA PHE A 644 34.35 -12.19 28.26
C PHE A 644 33.03 -12.14 27.49
N THR A 645 32.56 -13.38 27.26
CA THR A 645 31.26 -13.91 26.82
C THR A 645 30.77 -13.57 25.43
#